data_AF-A0A3A8HME2-F1
#
_entry.id   AF-A0A3A8HME2-F1
#
_cell.length_a   1.000
_cell.length_b   1.000
_cell.length_c   1.000
_cell.angle_alpha   90.00
_cell.angle_beta   90.00
_cell.angle_gamma   90.00
#
_symmetry.space_group_name_H-M   'P 1'
#
loop_
_entity.id
_entity.type
_entity.pdbx_description
1 polymer ?
#
loop_
_entity_poly.entity_id
_entity_poly.type
_entity_poly.pdbx_seq_one_letter_code
_entity_poly.pdbx_strand_id
1 'polypeptide(L)'
;MSQERFTTSREVYHRIRWDSRHDAREFVVGYDAHRGALEEMPFEAFIPDGEIPWHRVWYFKRGPQVVWDRKARIDLLSNTRPVEEPAPSSPITVPGFTPLPAWRYDARSGVWTQASRDPGHALPAVAPLTVATFNVLFDLYDAELLATERRTPAALALLRETHADVIALQEVTPSFLKALLAEPWVREHYWLSDGPSAQTVTPYGQVLLSRAPLASVWQRVFSRDKRIITAELHLSGGTLWVATPHLTSDRDASGASSRAVQVEALLEWARVLNSTSDTEAPDLVLAGDFNFGDGAPEAESFARSGFVDAWSTLRPSEAGETFNPRLNSLAVLTTVSGALRRLDRVLVASPSDRLAPESVELFGEAPLAGPPGPNGQTLFASDHFGLRCVLRREAVASSEGLTARSSTALVYHTALVLIPPDDVWGPIQALRKKHDAKFQRWMPHITLLYPFVPEEDFETAEAILADALQGLEPFDVTLSAFGHFEHRANATAWLRPDDQPSGTLPTLHAKLVAALPECASSAHGGFTPHLSVGQLPLSSDIARTLGEWQRAWRPLKFRVGELCLIRRKGDTPFEVIRRIPLAQAPRAIPEHEDAPLREALASIGAVESREGHAARTAAVELLRQHCERIGASLHPYGSYLLGTDGAGSDVDAVAIGPAELSRDAFAQSLLQALAPGSARYVADAAIPLVKLTLGGVSFDLAYAGRPEGVPPEDPLTLLGLHGEQLDPAGLRAVLGLADTLGLMDAVARDAARTERFRTLLRAVKAWARARGIYSHALGYLGGLSWTLLAAWACTRATPDAMRSDAALLAHFFGTFAAWPWPQPVTLTPETARYRPEGKRDLLPVIAPSLPARNTARNVSRSTYRVIREELLRARELVARARASRTPSSWGALFQPLSANETPPAALRLSVDAPTAEDREVVSGWILGHVTALVYRLEGDRRLSVRPMQSAQAAGALLIGLDVRETRDAAALSWHPSSPLFAAVEAFRASFQDWTHRPSGAVLQVEWVRGNDSARSDAPLS
;
A
#
# COMPACT_ATOMS: atom_id res chain seq x y z
N MET A 1 -47.20 -22.11 46.70
CA MET A 1 -46.34 -22.87 45.76
C MET A 1 -46.83 -22.58 44.35
N SER A 2 -46.16 -21.72 43.58
CA SER A 2 -46.50 -21.54 42.16
C SER A 2 -45.61 -22.45 41.33
N GLN A 3 -46.19 -23.46 40.68
CA GLN A 3 -45.50 -24.34 39.74
C GLN A 3 -44.90 -23.48 38.61
N GLU A 4 -43.59 -23.61 38.35
CA GLU A 4 -42.95 -22.95 37.21
C GLU A 4 -43.64 -23.36 35.90
N ARG A 5 -44.02 -22.34 35.13
CA ARG A 5 -44.69 -22.48 33.83
C ARG A 5 -43.71 -23.08 32.82
N PHE A 6 -43.99 -24.29 32.35
CA PHE A 6 -43.22 -24.97 31.31
C PHE A 6 -43.51 -24.35 29.94
N THR A 7 -42.45 -24.08 29.16
CA THR A 7 -42.56 -23.50 27.82
C THR A 7 -43.49 -24.36 26.96
N THR A 8 -44.47 -23.73 26.31
CA THR A 8 -45.45 -24.42 25.48
C THR A 8 -44.86 -24.76 24.10
N SER A 9 -45.43 -25.76 23.42
CA SER A 9 -44.98 -26.15 22.06
C SER A 9 -45.06 -24.98 21.07
N ARG A 10 -46.02 -24.07 21.27
CA ARG A 10 -46.19 -22.88 20.43
C ARG A 10 -45.04 -21.89 20.62
N GLU A 11 -44.64 -21.65 21.87
CA GLU A 11 -43.50 -20.77 22.18
C GLU A 11 -42.19 -21.34 21.62
N VAL A 12 -41.99 -22.66 21.71
CA VAL A 12 -40.82 -23.34 21.15
C VAL A 12 -40.80 -23.29 19.63
N TYR A 13 -41.95 -23.53 18.98
CA TYR A 13 -42.08 -23.39 17.53
C TYR A 13 -41.69 -21.98 17.07
N HIS A 14 -42.23 -20.93 17.70
CA HIS A 14 -41.87 -19.56 17.31
C HIS A 14 -40.38 -19.24 17.53
N ARG A 15 -39.77 -19.82 18.58
CA ARG A 15 -38.32 -19.67 18.81
C ARG A 15 -37.50 -20.32 17.70
N ILE A 16 -37.80 -21.57 17.33
CA ILE A 16 -37.10 -22.26 16.24
C ILE A 16 -37.30 -21.54 14.90
N ARG A 17 -38.49 -20.97 14.65
CA ARG A 17 -38.80 -20.32 13.37
C ARG A 17 -38.18 -18.94 13.19
N TRP A 18 -38.08 -18.15 14.27
CA TRP A 18 -37.76 -16.72 14.19
C TRP A 18 -36.44 -16.34 14.85
N ASP A 19 -35.83 -17.21 15.65
CA ASP A 19 -34.48 -16.99 16.18
C ASP A 19 -33.47 -17.35 15.07
N SER A 20 -32.71 -16.35 14.60
CA SER A 20 -31.74 -16.50 13.51
C SER A 20 -30.60 -17.48 13.81
N ARG A 21 -30.44 -17.90 15.07
CA ARG A 21 -29.48 -18.93 15.50
C ARG A 21 -29.95 -20.35 15.22
N HIS A 22 -31.20 -20.54 14.80
CA HIS A 22 -31.76 -21.85 14.48
C HIS A 22 -32.14 -21.89 13.00
N ASP A 23 -31.63 -22.89 12.27
CA ASP A 23 -32.17 -23.22 10.95
C ASP A 23 -33.36 -24.16 11.13
N ALA A 24 -34.56 -23.67 10.80
CA ALA A 24 -35.81 -24.41 10.89
C ALA A 24 -35.78 -25.77 10.14
N ARG A 25 -34.92 -25.93 9.12
CA ARG A 25 -34.77 -27.18 8.35
C ARG A 25 -34.13 -28.31 9.13
N GLU A 26 -33.41 -28.00 10.20
CA GLU A 26 -32.75 -29.00 11.06
C GLU A 26 -33.71 -29.64 12.07
N PHE A 27 -34.94 -29.12 12.16
CA PHE A 27 -35.90 -29.52 13.18
C PHE A 27 -37.00 -30.42 12.64
N VAL A 28 -37.49 -31.29 13.52
CA VAL A 28 -38.61 -32.20 13.29
C VAL A 28 -39.63 -32.05 14.41
N VAL A 29 -40.91 -32.07 14.06
CA VAL A 29 -42.04 -31.99 15.01
C VAL A 29 -42.61 -33.39 15.20
N GLY A 30 -42.54 -33.91 16.41
CA GLY A 30 -43.23 -35.13 16.82
C GLY A 30 -44.61 -34.81 17.37
N TYR A 31 -45.65 -35.43 16.82
CA TYR A 31 -47.04 -35.20 17.22
C TYR A 31 -47.85 -36.51 17.31
N ASP A 32 -48.96 -36.46 18.02
CA ASP A 32 -49.91 -37.57 18.15
C ASP A 32 -50.92 -37.56 16.98
N ALA A 33 -50.70 -38.46 16.02
CA ALA A 33 -51.64 -38.77 14.96
C ALA A 33 -52.78 -39.63 15.52
N HIS A 34 -54.03 -39.24 15.26
CA HIS A 34 -55.25 -39.82 15.84
C HIS A 34 -55.17 -41.33 16.13
N ARG A 35 -55.44 -41.71 17.39
CA ARG A 35 -55.33 -43.06 18.02
C ARG A 35 -54.00 -43.36 18.72
N GLY A 36 -53.24 -42.33 19.12
CA GLY A 36 -52.07 -42.50 20.00
C GLY A 36 -50.81 -42.96 19.27
N ALA A 37 -50.79 -42.86 17.94
CA ALA A 37 -49.63 -43.16 17.12
C ALA A 37 -48.76 -41.90 17.01
N LEU A 38 -47.47 -42.04 17.32
CA LEU A 38 -46.52 -40.96 17.23
C LEU A 38 -46.01 -40.85 15.79
N GLU A 39 -46.23 -39.69 15.18
CA GLU A 39 -45.71 -39.37 13.85
C GLU A 39 -44.75 -38.18 13.92
N GLU A 40 -43.84 -38.12 12.96
CA GLU A 40 -42.86 -37.05 12.82
C GLU A 40 -43.01 -36.39 11.45
N MET A 41 -42.89 -35.06 11.43
CA MET A 41 -42.80 -34.30 10.18
C MET A 41 -41.68 -33.27 10.25
N PRO A 42 -41.08 -32.89 9.10
CA PRO A 42 -40.17 -31.76 9.05
C PRO A 42 -40.82 -30.52 9.66
N PHE A 43 -40.04 -29.74 10.41
CA PHE A 43 -40.57 -28.56 11.09
C PHE A 43 -41.20 -27.55 10.13
N GLU A 44 -40.66 -27.41 8.92
CA GLU A 44 -41.22 -26.52 7.89
C GLU A 44 -42.57 -26.98 7.34
N ALA A 45 -42.91 -28.27 7.48
CA ALA A 45 -44.19 -28.82 7.07
C ALA A 45 -45.29 -28.62 8.12
N PHE A 46 -44.93 -28.26 9.36
CA PHE A 46 -45.90 -28.01 10.42
C PHE A 46 -46.59 -26.66 10.21
N ILE A 47 -47.92 -26.67 10.06
CA ILE A 47 -48.73 -25.46 9.86
C ILE A 47 -49.31 -25.02 11.22
N PRO A 48 -48.90 -23.86 11.77
CA PRO A 48 -49.47 -23.28 12.98
C PRO A 48 -50.99 -23.14 12.89
N ASP A 49 -51.70 -23.58 13.93
CA ASP A 49 -53.17 -23.52 14.02
C ASP A 49 -53.92 -24.28 12.88
N GLY A 50 -53.23 -25.22 12.20
CA GLY A 50 -53.80 -26.11 11.18
C GLY A 50 -54.46 -27.38 11.75
N GLU A 51 -54.45 -28.48 10.99
CA GLU A 51 -55.12 -29.75 11.35
C GLU A 51 -54.58 -30.43 12.61
N ILE A 52 -53.36 -30.10 13.04
CA ILE A 52 -52.72 -30.64 14.26
C ILE A 52 -52.74 -29.56 15.35
N PRO A 53 -53.60 -29.68 16.37
CA PRO A 53 -53.65 -28.73 17.47
C PRO A 53 -52.36 -28.75 18.30
N TRP A 54 -51.94 -27.59 18.82
CA TRP A 54 -50.72 -27.45 19.63
C TRP A 54 -50.62 -28.43 20.79
N HIS A 55 -51.74 -28.78 21.44
CA HIS A 55 -51.77 -29.75 22.55
C HIS A 55 -51.44 -31.19 22.13
N ARG A 56 -51.34 -31.48 20.82
CA ARG A 56 -50.93 -32.78 20.26
C ARG A 56 -49.46 -32.84 19.85
N VAL A 57 -48.75 -31.70 19.80
CA VAL A 57 -47.30 -31.68 19.59
C VAL A 57 -46.59 -32.20 20.85
N TRP A 58 -45.89 -33.33 20.74
CA TRP A 58 -45.22 -33.95 21.88
C TRP A 58 -43.79 -33.49 22.05
N TYR A 59 -43.02 -33.35 20.96
CA TYR A 59 -41.63 -32.91 21.05
C TYR A 59 -41.15 -32.19 19.79
N PHE A 60 -40.03 -31.48 19.93
CA PHE A 60 -39.20 -31.00 18.84
C PHE A 60 -37.83 -31.68 18.91
N LYS A 61 -37.34 -32.15 17.76
CA LYS A 61 -35.99 -32.70 17.61
C LYS A 61 -35.14 -31.79 16.74
N ARG A 62 -33.83 -31.74 17.01
CA ARG A 62 -32.80 -31.21 16.11
C ARG A 62 -31.86 -32.38 15.77
N GLY A 63 -31.90 -32.85 14.53
CA GLY A 63 -31.28 -34.15 14.18
C GLY A 63 -31.83 -35.29 15.06
N PRO A 64 -30.99 -36.15 15.67
CA PRO A 64 -31.45 -37.25 16.52
C PRO A 64 -31.84 -36.82 17.95
N GLN A 65 -31.51 -35.60 18.38
CA GLN A 65 -31.69 -35.15 19.76
C GLN A 65 -33.07 -34.50 19.97
N VAL A 66 -33.78 -34.95 21.00
CA VAL A 66 -35.00 -34.26 21.48
C VAL A 66 -34.60 -33.03 22.27
N VAL A 67 -34.89 -31.84 21.72
CA VAL A 67 -34.52 -30.55 22.32
C VAL A 67 -35.64 -29.93 23.13
N TRP A 68 -36.88 -30.37 22.89
CA TRP A 68 -38.01 -30.04 23.74
C TRP A 68 -39.02 -31.20 23.74
N ASP A 69 -39.50 -31.61 24.91
CA ASP A 69 -40.50 -32.68 25.08
C ASP A 69 -41.54 -32.30 26.14
N ARG A 70 -42.81 -32.35 25.75
CA ARG A 70 -43.95 -32.02 26.60
C ARG A 70 -44.18 -33.01 27.74
N LYS A 71 -44.07 -34.31 27.47
CA LYS A 71 -44.39 -35.35 28.45
C LYS A 71 -43.24 -35.55 29.43
N ALA A 72 -42.01 -35.55 28.92
CA ALA A 72 -40.80 -35.64 29.72
C ALA A 72 -40.40 -34.30 30.38
N ARG A 73 -41.12 -33.20 30.07
CA ARG A 73 -40.82 -31.83 30.52
C ARG A 73 -39.36 -31.42 30.25
N ILE A 74 -38.85 -31.78 29.08
CA ILE A 74 -37.52 -31.40 28.61
C ILE A 74 -37.64 -30.10 27.84
N ASP A 75 -36.85 -29.09 28.19
CA ASP A 75 -36.74 -27.87 27.41
C ASP A 75 -35.28 -27.40 27.39
N LEU A 76 -34.51 -27.92 26.43
CA LEU A 76 -33.11 -27.56 26.23
C LEU A 76 -32.97 -26.21 25.51
N LEU A 77 -34.08 -25.64 25.05
CA LEU A 77 -34.13 -24.37 24.33
C LEU A 77 -34.45 -23.18 25.25
N SER A 78 -34.89 -23.39 26.51
CA SER A 78 -35.18 -22.31 27.47
C SER A 78 -34.03 -21.91 28.39
N ASN A 79 -32.95 -22.71 28.46
CA ASN A 79 -31.83 -22.50 29.37
C ASN A 79 -30.53 -22.00 28.70
N THR A 80 -30.60 -21.34 27.55
CA THR A 80 -29.47 -20.55 27.06
C THR A 80 -29.44 -19.19 27.78
N ARG A 81 -28.87 -19.18 29.00
CA ARG A 81 -28.15 -17.98 29.46
C ARG A 81 -27.08 -17.64 28.42
N PRO A 82 -26.71 -16.36 28.23
CA PRO A 82 -25.59 -16.02 27.37
C PRO A 82 -24.35 -16.69 27.97
N VAL A 83 -23.91 -17.77 27.36
CA VAL A 83 -22.49 -18.11 27.37
C VAL A 83 -21.87 -16.98 26.57
N GLU A 84 -20.95 -16.23 27.17
CA GLU A 84 -20.04 -15.39 26.41
C GLU A 84 -19.37 -16.30 25.39
N GLU A 85 -19.86 -16.26 24.15
CA GLU A 85 -19.12 -16.77 23.01
C GLU A 85 -17.80 -16.00 22.98
N PRO A 86 -16.63 -16.67 22.84
CA PRO A 86 -15.44 -15.95 22.46
C PRO A 86 -15.80 -15.22 21.16
N ALA A 87 -15.59 -13.90 21.15
CA ALA A 87 -15.84 -13.08 19.98
C ALA A 87 -15.28 -13.81 18.75
N PRO A 88 -16.02 -13.91 17.62
CA PRO A 88 -15.43 -14.44 16.40
C PRO A 88 -14.13 -13.67 16.18
N SER A 89 -13.01 -14.39 16.16
CA SER A 89 -11.69 -13.79 15.96
C SER A 89 -11.80 -12.83 14.79
N SER A 90 -11.52 -11.55 15.03
CA SER A 90 -11.49 -10.54 13.98
C SER A 90 -10.75 -11.15 12.78
N PRO A 91 -11.35 -11.21 11.58
CA PRO A 91 -10.69 -11.83 10.45
C PRO A 91 -9.32 -11.19 10.29
N ILE A 92 -8.26 -12.02 10.30
CA ILE A 92 -6.88 -11.54 10.20
C ILE A 92 -6.81 -10.68 8.93
N THR A 93 -6.67 -9.38 9.12
CA THR A 93 -6.66 -8.43 8.02
C THR A 93 -5.21 -8.28 7.59
N VAL A 94 -4.80 -9.04 6.58
CA VAL A 94 -3.44 -8.91 6.05
C VAL A 94 -3.38 -7.69 5.12
N PRO A 95 -2.49 -6.71 5.36
CA PRO A 95 -2.35 -5.53 4.52
C PRO A 95 -2.21 -5.88 3.03
N GLY A 96 -3.05 -5.25 2.20
CA GLY A 96 -3.03 -5.42 0.75
C GLY A 96 -3.71 -6.69 0.22
N PHE A 97 -4.20 -7.60 1.07
CA PHE A 97 -5.03 -8.74 0.67
C PHE A 97 -6.52 -8.41 0.81
N THR A 98 -7.34 -8.86 -0.14
CA THR A 98 -8.80 -8.68 -0.13
C THR A 98 -9.51 -10.04 -0.14
N PRO A 99 -10.62 -10.20 0.59
CA PRO A 99 -11.30 -11.49 0.69
C PRO A 99 -12.00 -11.85 -0.63
N LEU A 100 -12.08 -13.15 -0.90
CA LEU A 100 -12.77 -13.76 -2.03
C LEU A 100 -13.77 -14.82 -1.54
N PRO A 101 -14.84 -15.09 -2.31
CA PRO A 101 -15.72 -16.22 -2.03
C PRO A 101 -14.99 -17.55 -2.28
N ALA A 102 -15.20 -18.52 -1.39
CA ALA A 102 -14.89 -19.92 -1.66
C ALA A 102 -16.09 -20.59 -2.36
N TRP A 103 -15.84 -21.58 -3.22
CA TRP A 103 -16.86 -22.24 -4.02
C TRP A 103 -16.87 -23.75 -3.78
N ARG A 104 -18.07 -24.34 -3.76
CA ARG A 104 -18.28 -25.78 -3.66
C ARG A 104 -19.44 -26.20 -4.56
N TYR A 105 -19.31 -27.34 -5.22
CA TYR A 105 -20.41 -27.91 -5.98
C TYR A 105 -21.44 -28.54 -5.05
N ASP A 106 -22.71 -28.15 -5.18
CA ASP A 106 -23.81 -28.77 -4.47
C ASP A 106 -24.44 -29.85 -5.35
N ALA A 107 -24.19 -31.12 -5.00
CA ALA A 107 -24.72 -32.27 -5.72
C ALA A 107 -26.26 -32.38 -5.68
N ARG A 108 -26.93 -31.74 -4.70
CA ARG A 108 -28.39 -31.78 -4.58
C ARG A 108 -29.06 -30.84 -5.57
N SER A 109 -28.54 -29.61 -5.69
CA SER A 109 -29.07 -28.61 -6.62
C SER A 109 -28.41 -28.68 -8.01
N GLY A 110 -27.32 -29.43 -8.16
CA GLY A 110 -26.61 -29.61 -9.41
C GLY A 110 -25.81 -28.38 -9.85
N VAL A 111 -25.60 -27.40 -8.96
CA VAL A 111 -24.95 -26.12 -9.27
C VAL A 111 -23.77 -25.83 -8.35
N TRP A 112 -22.86 -24.96 -8.81
CA TRP A 112 -21.81 -24.39 -7.99
C TRP A 112 -22.37 -23.28 -7.12
N THR A 113 -22.11 -23.34 -5.81
CA THR A 113 -22.57 -22.35 -4.84
C THR A 113 -21.39 -21.81 -4.04
N GLN A 114 -21.53 -20.58 -3.53
CA GLN A 114 -20.57 -20.05 -2.57
C GLN A 114 -20.64 -20.88 -1.28
N ALA A 115 -19.49 -21.37 -0.82
CA ALA A 115 -19.38 -22.14 0.40
C ALA A 115 -19.66 -21.25 1.63
N SER A 116 -20.42 -21.77 2.60
CA SER A 116 -20.61 -21.12 3.90
C SER A 116 -19.25 -21.00 4.62
N ARG A 117 -19.07 -19.95 5.42
CA ARG A 117 -17.86 -19.71 6.25
C ARG A 117 -17.75 -20.64 7.47
N ASP A 118 -18.60 -21.67 7.53
CA ASP A 118 -18.60 -22.61 8.64
C ASP A 118 -17.34 -23.48 8.54
N PRO A 119 -16.46 -23.50 9.56
CA PRO A 119 -15.26 -24.35 9.54
C PRO A 119 -15.70 -25.81 9.54
N GLY A 120 -15.78 -26.39 8.34
CA GLY A 120 -16.09 -27.80 8.17
C GLY A 120 -15.00 -28.70 8.80
N HIS A 121 -15.17 -30.01 8.66
CA HIS A 121 -14.27 -31.01 9.26
C HIS A 121 -12.79 -30.71 8.96
N ALA A 122 -12.00 -30.58 10.02
CA ALA A 122 -10.55 -30.39 9.92
C ALA A 122 -9.87 -31.57 9.22
N LEU A 123 -8.78 -31.31 8.50
CA LEU A 123 -7.99 -32.38 7.87
C LEU A 123 -7.46 -33.35 8.94
N PRO A 124 -7.63 -34.68 8.77
CA PRO A 124 -7.25 -35.69 9.76
C PRO A 124 -5.81 -35.52 10.25
N ALA A 125 -5.57 -35.65 11.55
CA ALA A 125 -4.30 -35.25 12.18
C ALA A 125 -3.03 -35.91 11.62
N VAL A 126 -3.11 -37.12 11.05
CA VAL A 126 -1.94 -37.98 10.79
C VAL A 126 -1.80 -38.40 9.31
N ALA A 127 -2.71 -37.98 8.43
CA ALA A 127 -2.59 -38.29 7.00
C ALA A 127 -1.60 -37.33 6.32
N PRO A 128 -0.72 -37.81 5.42
CA PRO A 128 0.17 -36.91 4.67
C PRO A 128 -0.66 -35.95 3.81
N LEU A 129 -0.15 -34.72 3.63
CA LEU A 129 -0.79 -33.70 2.81
C LEU A 129 -0.09 -33.63 1.45
N THR A 130 -0.82 -33.90 0.37
CA THR A 130 -0.26 -33.81 -0.99
C THR A 130 -0.59 -32.46 -1.62
N VAL A 131 0.42 -31.77 -2.13
CA VAL A 131 0.31 -30.46 -2.79
C VAL A 131 0.84 -30.57 -4.21
N ALA A 132 0.07 -30.12 -5.20
CA ALA A 132 0.51 -30.04 -6.59
C ALA A 132 0.45 -28.61 -7.12
N THR A 133 1.40 -28.22 -7.96
CA THR A 133 1.35 -26.96 -8.72
C THR A 133 1.54 -27.19 -10.21
N PHE A 134 0.80 -26.43 -11.03
CA PHE A 134 0.83 -26.56 -12.49
C PHE A 134 0.46 -25.25 -13.20
N ASN A 135 1.37 -24.76 -14.05
CA ASN A 135 1.07 -23.68 -15.00
C ASN A 135 0.30 -24.27 -16.20
N VAL A 136 -0.90 -23.77 -16.48
CA VAL A 136 -1.82 -24.29 -17.51
C VAL A 136 -1.45 -23.86 -18.93
N LEU A 137 -0.64 -22.81 -19.06
CA LEU A 137 -0.32 -22.09 -20.31
C LEU A 137 -1.56 -21.47 -20.98
N PHE A 138 -1.71 -20.15 -20.82
CA PHE A 138 -2.80 -19.39 -21.43
C PHE A 138 -2.64 -19.27 -22.96
N ASP A 139 -3.73 -19.08 -23.69
CA ASP A 139 -3.78 -19.12 -25.16
C ASP A 139 -4.12 -17.79 -25.84
N LEU A 140 -3.82 -16.67 -25.18
CA LEU A 140 -4.08 -15.31 -25.68
C LEU A 140 -3.20 -14.91 -26.88
N TYR A 141 -2.02 -15.52 -27.01
CA TYR A 141 -1.09 -15.30 -28.11
C TYR A 141 -0.87 -16.63 -28.81
N ASP A 142 -0.95 -16.64 -30.13
CA ASP A 142 -0.67 -17.83 -30.95
C ASP A 142 -1.52 -19.07 -30.60
N ALA A 143 -2.81 -18.88 -30.26
CA ALA A 143 -3.76 -19.98 -29.96
C ALA A 143 -3.73 -21.10 -31.02
N GLU A 144 -3.56 -20.71 -32.28
CA GLU A 144 -3.45 -21.59 -33.44
C GLU A 144 -2.22 -22.52 -33.38
N LEU A 145 -1.21 -22.21 -32.56
CA LEU A 145 0.02 -22.99 -32.38
C LEU A 145 0.00 -23.90 -31.15
N LEU A 146 -0.94 -23.68 -30.21
CA LEU A 146 -0.95 -24.32 -28.90
C LEU A 146 -1.85 -25.56 -28.81
N ALA A 147 -2.77 -25.76 -29.74
CA ALA A 147 -3.73 -26.89 -29.73
C ALA A 147 -4.48 -27.06 -28.38
N THR A 148 -4.99 -25.96 -27.82
CA THR A 148 -5.63 -25.91 -26.49
C THR A 148 -6.70 -26.99 -26.28
N GLU A 149 -7.53 -27.28 -27.29
CA GLU A 149 -8.59 -28.30 -27.22
C GLU A 149 -8.08 -29.70 -26.87
N ARG A 150 -6.84 -30.03 -27.25
CA ARG A 150 -6.19 -31.30 -26.89
C ARG A 150 -5.44 -31.22 -25.57
N ARG A 151 -4.88 -30.05 -25.24
CA ARG A 151 -4.10 -29.85 -24.00
C ARG A 151 -4.99 -29.80 -22.77
N THR A 152 -6.12 -29.09 -22.82
CA THR A 152 -7.04 -28.95 -21.67
C THR A 152 -7.45 -30.30 -21.07
N PRO A 153 -8.00 -31.28 -21.81
CA PRO A 153 -8.37 -32.57 -21.24
C PRO A 153 -7.16 -33.36 -20.73
N ALA A 154 -6.00 -33.25 -21.37
CA ALA A 154 -4.77 -33.90 -20.91
C ALA A 154 -4.25 -33.29 -19.60
N ALA A 155 -4.25 -31.96 -19.48
CA ALA A 155 -3.90 -31.26 -18.25
C ALA A 155 -4.84 -31.64 -17.09
N LEU A 156 -6.15 -31.71 -17.34
CA LEU A 156 -7.14 -32.15 -16.35
C LEU A 156 -6.92 -33.61 -15.91
N ALA A 157 -6.56 -34.49 -16.85
CA ALA A 157 -6.22 -35.88 -16.53
C ALA A 157 -4.95 -35.99 -15.66
N LEU A 158 -3.88 -35.26 -16.02
CA LEU A 158 -2.65 -35.19 -15.23
C LEU A 158 -2.91 -34.68 -13.82
N LEU A 159 -3.68 -33.58 -13.69
CA LEU A 159 -4.05 -33.02 -12.38
C LEU A 159 -4.81 -34.03 -11.52
N ARG A 160 -5.74 -34.79 -12.12
CA ARG A 160 -6.48 -35.87 -11.43
C ARG A 160 -5.56 -36.97 -10.92
N GLU A 161 -4.57 -37.37 -11.72
CA GLU A 161 -3.60 -38.43 -11.41
C GLU A 161 -2.64 -38.06 -10.28
N THR A 162 -2.44 -36.77 -9.99
CA THR A 162 -1.64 -36.34 -8.83
C THR A 162 -2.25 -36.78 -7.49
N HIS A 163 -3.56 -37.02 -7.46
CA HIS A 163 -4.36 -37.24 -6.25
C HIS A 163 -4.14 -36.19 -5.15
N ALA A 164 -3.70 -34.98 -5.50
CA ALA A 164 -3.28 -33.97 -4.55
C ALA A 164 -4.45 -33.42 -3.71
N ASP A 165 -4.23 -33.20 -2.43
CA ASP A 165 -5.22 -32.61 -1.54
C ASP A 165 -5.36 -31.11 -1.77
N VAL A 166 -4.28 -30.46 -2.17
CA VAL A 166 -4.26 -29.05 -2.59
C VAL A 166 -3.63 -28.92 -3.96
N ILE A 167 -4.29 -28.22 -4.88
CA ILE A 167 -3.81 -27.95 -6.23
C ILE A 167 -3.73 -26.44 -6.45
N ALA A 168 -2.55 -25.95 -6.80
CA ALA A 168 -2.27 -24.56 -7.14
C ALA A 168 -2.07 -24.42 -8.65
N LEU A 169 -2.99 -23.72 -9.32
CA LEU A 169 -2.93 -23.50 -10.75
C LEU A 169 -2.54 -22.06 -11.09
N GLN A 170 -1.77 -21.90 -12.15
CA GLN A 170 -1.40 -20.61 -12.74
C GLN A 170 -1.80 -20.56 -14.22
N GLU A 171 -1.97 -19.35 -14.75
CA GLU A 171 -2.41 -19.11 -16.14
C GLU A 171 -3.75 -19.72 -16.52
N VAL A 172 -4.63 -19.93 -15.54
CA VAL A 172 -5.98 -20.45 -15.77
C VAL A 172 -6.78 -19.44 -16.57
N THR A 173 -7.34 -19.86 -17.70
CA THR A 173 -8.27 -19.05 -18.51
C THR A 173 -9.73 -19.34 -18.13
N PRO A 174 -10.70 -18.49 -18.51
CA PRO A 174 -12.12 -18.76 -18.25
C PRO A 174 -12.60 -20.06 -18.90
N SER A 175 -12.08 -20.41 -20.07
CA SER A 175 -12.40 -21.66 -20.78
C SER A 175 -11.85 -22.89 -20.03
N PHE A 176 -10.62 -22.82 -19.54
CA PHE A 176 -10.04 -23.88 -18.72
C PHE A 176 -10.78 -24.04 -17.40
N LEU A 177 -11.09 -22.93 -16.69
CA LEU A 177 -11.86 -22.98 -15.44
C LEU A 177 -13.24 -23.61 -15.67
N LYS A 178 -13.90 -23.29 -16.78
CA LYS A 178 -15.18 -23.92 -17.15
C LYS A 178 -15.04 -25.44 -17.34
N ALA A 179 -13.98 -25.90 -18.00
CA ALA A 179 -13.72 -27.33 -18.16
C ALA A 179 -13.40 -28.01 -16.82
N LEU A 180 -12.57 -27.38 -15.99
CA LEU A 180 -12.23 -27.85 -14.64
C LEU A 180 -13.48 -27.99 -13.74
N LEU A 181 -14.36 -26.98 -13.75
CA LEU A 181 -15.64 -27.00 -13.00
C LEU A 181 -16.63 -28.05 -13.53
N ALA A 182 -16.36 -28.63 -14.71
CA ALA A 182 -17.16 -29.71 -15.29
C ALA A 182 -16.70 -31.11 -14.87
N GLU A 183 -15.47 -31.25 -14.39
CA GLU A 183 -14.89 -32.54 -14.03
C GLU A 183 -15.58 -33.18 -12.81
N PRO A 184 -15.99 -34.46 -12.90
CA PRO A 184 -16.64 -35.16 -11.78
C PRO A 184 -15.78 -35.17 -10.52
N TRP A 185 -14.48 -35.45 -10.65
CA TRP A 185 -13.58 -35.53 -9.51
C TRP A 185 -13.42 -34.19 -8.77
N VAL A 186 -13.52 -33.07 -9.49
CA VAL A 186 -13.51 -31.71 -8.91
C VAL A 186 -14.82 -31.44 -8.18
N ARG A 187 -15.96 -31.69 -8.84
CA ARG A 187 -17.30 -31.49 -8.27
C ARG A 187 -17.56 -32.36 -7.04
N GLU A 188 -17.01 -33.56 -7.01
CA GLU A 188 -17.22 -34.50 -5.91
C GLU A 188 -16.33 -34.20 -4.70
N HIS A 189 -15.12 -33.68 -4.90
CA HIS A 189 -14.10 -33.68 -3.84
C HIS A 189 -13.49 -32.31 -3.51
N TYR A 190 -13.66 -31.26 -4.31
CA TYR A 190 -12.89 -30.01 -4.13
C TYR A 190 -13.75 -28.77 -3.83
N TRP A 191 -13.16 -27.91 -3.01
CA TRP A 191 -13.47 -26.50 -2.85
C TRP A 191 -12.51 -25.67 -3.69
N LEU A 192 -12.98 -24.54 -4.22
CA LEU A 192 -12.19 -23.68 -5.12
C LEU A 192 -12.17 -22.23 -4.68
N SER A 193 -11.09 -21.53 -5.03
CA SER A 193 -10.95 -20.08 -4.82
C SER A 193 -11.69 -19.22 -5.85
N ASP A 194 -12.24 -19.83 -6.91
CA ASP A 194 -13.04 -19.17 -7.93
C ASP A 194 -14.15 -20.10 -8.43
N GLY A 195 -15.18 -19.54 -9.06
CA GLY A 195 -16.39 -20.24 -9.46
C GLY A 195 -16.83 -19.90 -10.89
N PRO A 196 -18.09 -20.19 -11.24
CA PRO A 196 -18.60 -20.00 -12.61
C PRO A 196 -18.49 -18.58 -13.15
N SER A 197 -18.41 -17.57 -12.28
CA SER A 197 -18.24 -16.16 -12.66
C SER A 197 -16.81 -15.78 -13.08
N ALA A 198 -15.82 -16.67 -12.88
CA ALA A 198 -14.44 -16.48 -13.34
C ALA A 198 -13.83 -15.12 -12.93
N GLN A 199 -13.98 -14.73 -11.66
CA GLN A 199 -13.66 -13.39 -11.16
C GLN A 199 -12.14 -13.11 -11.15
N THR A 200 -11.35 -14.15 -10.97
CA THR A 200 -9.90 -14.06 -10.80
C THR A 200 -9.13 -14.46 -12.05
N VAL A 201 -9.79 -15.03 -13.05
CA VAL A 201 -9.17 -15.66 -14.22
C VAL A 201 -9.42 -14.92 -15.53
N THR A 202 -9.78 -13.62 -15.50
CA THR A 202 -10.02 -12.83 -16.72
C THR A 202 -8.90 -11.78 -16.95
N PRO A 203 -8.13 -11.86 -18.05
CA PRO A 203 -8.22 -12.84 -19.14
C PRO A 203 -7.58 -14.21 -18.80
N TYR A 204 -6.73 -14.26 -17.77
CA TYR A 204 -6.26 -15.48 -17.10
C TYR A 204 -5.88 -15.15 -15.64
N GLY A 205 -5.62 -16.17 -14.81
CA GLY A 205 -5.28 -15.98 -13.39
C GLY A 205 -4.84 -17.25 -12.66
N GLN A 206 -5.03 -17.29 -11.34
CA GLN A 206 -4.65 -18.40 -10.46
C GLN A 206 -5.88 -18.97 -9.78
N VAL A 207 -5.88 -20.29 -9.56
CA VAL A 207 -6.96 -20.99 -8.86
C VAL A 207 -6.35 -21.95 -7.85
N LEU A 208 -6.82 -21.90 -6.60
CA LEU A 208 -6.56 -22.92 -5.59
C LEU A 208 -7.74 -23.88 -5.55
N LEU A 209 -7.42 -25.18 -5.50
CA LEU A 209 -8.36 -26.24 -5.19
C LEU A 209 -7.91 -26.93 -3.92
N SER A 210 -8.86 -27.27 -3.05
CA SER A 210 -8.59 -28.02 -1.82
C SER A 210 -9.64 -29.10 -1.59
N ARG A 211 -9.23 -30.29 -1.15
CA ARG A 211 -10.16 -31.33 -0.66
C ARG A 211 -10.67 -31.07 0.75
N ALA A 212 -10.04 -30.15 1.48
CA ALA A 212 -10.60 -29.61 2.71
C ALA A 212 -11.40 -28.34 2.41
N PRO A 213 -12.41 -28.01 3.24
CA PRO A 213 -13.06 -26.71 3.19
C PRO A 213 -12.06 -25.55 3.26
N LEU A 214 -12.21 -24.57 2.38
CA LEU A 214 -11.47 -23.31 2.43
C LEU A 214 -12.16 -22.38 3.44
N ALA A 215 -11.59 -22.21 4.63
CA ALA A 215 -12.17 -21.41 5.72
C ALA A 215 -12.25 -19.93 5.32
N SER A 216 -11.20 -19.43 4.68
CA SER A 216 -11.18 -18.11 4.06
C SER A 216 -10.29 -18.12 2.81
N VAL A 217 -10.62 -17.26 1.83
CA VAL A 217 -9.85 -17.09 0.60
C VAL A 217 -9.58 -15.61 0.43
N TRP A 218 -8.37 -15.27 0.02
CA TRP A 218 -7.93 -13.89 -0.16
C TRP A 218 -7.11 -13.74 -1.44
N GLN A 219 -7.03 -12.52 -1.95
CA GLN A 219 -6.19 -12.17 -3.08
C GLN A 219 -5.38 -10.92 -2.83
N ARG A 220 -4.16 -10.85 -3.38
CA ARG A 220 -3.40 -9.60 -3.53
C ARG A 220 -3.12 -9.37 -5.00
N VAL A 221 -3.69 -8.30 -5.56
CA VAL A 221 -3.60 -7.96 -6.98
C VAL A 221 -2.49 -6.94 -7.21
N PHE A 222 -1.52 -7.20 -8.09
CA PHE A 222 -0.43 -6.27 -8.42
C PHE A 222 -0.68 -5.56 -9.75
N SER A 223 -1.21 -6.27 -10.73
CA SER A 223 -1.59 -5.75 -12.04
C SER A 223 -2.83 -6.50 -12.56
N ARG A 224 -3.27 -6.21 -13.78
CA ARG A 224 -4.36 -6.94 -14.46
C ARG A 224 -4.12 -8.46 -14.44
N ASP A 225 -2.88 -8.88 -14.69
CA ASP A 225 -2.53 -10.27 -14.97
C ASP A 225 -1.70 -10.92 -13.84
N LYS A 226 -1.25 -10.15 -12.84
CA LYS A 226 -0.41 -10.65 -11.74
C LYS A 226 -1.08 -10.45 -10.38
N ARG A 227 -1.30 -11.55 -9.66
CA ARG A 227 -1.89 -11.60 -8.32
C ARG A 227 -1.40 -12.83 -7.56
N ILE A 228 -1.68 -12.87 -6.27
CA ILE A 228 -1.52 -14.02 -5.38
C ILE A 228 -2.90 -14.37 -4.86
N ILE A 229 -3.26 -15.67 -4.85
CA ILE A 229 -4.42 -16.17 -4.13
C ILE A 229 -3.93 -16.93 -2.91
N THR A 230 -4.51 -16.67 -1.74
CA THR A 230 -4.24 -17.41 -0.50
C THR A 230 -5.52 -18.00 0.05
N ALA A 231 -5.40 -19.11 0.75
CA ALA A 231 -6.53 -19.71 1.43
C ALA A 231 -6.12 -20.33 2.77
N GLU A 232 -7.03 -20.24 3.72
CA GLU A 232 -6.92 -20.81 5.04
C GLU A 232 -7.60 -22.18 5.09
N LEU A 233 -6.93 -23.16 5.69
CA LEU A 233 -7.40 -24.50 5.95
C LEU A 233 -7.20 -24.84 7.42
N HIS A 234 -8.14 -25.56 8.01
CA HIS A 234 -8.02 -26.03 9.40
C HIS A 234 -7.50 -27.46 9.44
N LEU A 235 -6.39 -27.67 10.16
CA LEU A 235 -5.82 -28.97 10.46
C LEU A 235 -6.25 -29.41 11.85
N SER A 236 -6.39 -30.71 12.09
CA SER A 236 -6.49 -31.23 13.46
C SER A 236 -5.18 -30.93 14.21
N GLY A 237 -5.15 -29.84 14.97
CA GLY A 237 -3.98 -29.36 15.72
C GLY A 237 -3.64 -27.88 15.48
N GLY A 238 -4.09 -27.24 14.40
CA GLY A 238 -3.81 -25.83 14.12
C GLY A 238 -4.20 -25.38 12.72
N THR A 239 -3.79 -24.17 12.32
CA THR A 239 -4.17 -23.57 11.04
C THR A 239 -3.06 -23.73 10.00
N LEU A 240 -3.45 -24.05 8.76
CA LEU A 240 -2.59 -24.07 7.59
C LEU A 240 -3.05 -23.01 6.59
N TRP A 241 -2.11 -22.20 6.12
CA TRP A 241 -2.35 -21.29 5.00
C TRP A 241 -1.61 -21.74 3.75
N VAL A 242 -2.30 -21.72 2.61
CA VAL A 242 -1.72 -22.02 1.31
C VAL A 242 -1.77 -20.80 0.40
N ALA A 243 -0.72 -20.54 -0.37
CA ALA A 243 -0.70 -19.50 -1.39
C ALA A 243 -0.30 -20.03 -2.77
N THR A 244 -0.94 -19.50 -3.82
CA THR A 244 -0.55 -19.69 -5.23
C THR A 244 -0.07 -18.38 -5.86
N PRO A 245 1.25 -18.21 -6.05
CA PRO A 245 1.80 -17.11 -6.82
C PRO A 245 1.94 -17.45 -8.32
N HIS A 246 1.84 -16.42 -9.15
CA HIS A 246 2.42 -16.40 -10.50
C HIS A 246 3.22 -15.11 -10.62
N LEU A 247 4.50 -15.14 -10.26
CA LEU A 247 5.30 -13.93 -10.15
C LEU A 247 5.67 -13.36 -11.52
N THR A 248 6.12 -12.10 -11.57
CA THR A 248 6.50 -11.45 -12.83
C THR A 248 7.81 -12.03 -13.36
N SER A 249 7.82 -12.43 -14.64
CA SER A 249 9.02 -12.90 -15.36
C SER A 249 10.01 -11.77 -15.67
N ASP A 250 11.27 -12.12 -15.95
CA ASP A 250 12.33 -11.18 -16.36
C ASP A 250 12.31 -10.80 -17.86
N ARG A 251 11.18 -10.96 -18.56
CA ARG A 251 11.07 -10.62 -19.98
C ARG A 251 11.19 -9.11 -20.25
N ASP A 252 10.75 -8.28 -19.31
CA ASP A 252 10.84 -6.82 -19.37
C ASP A 252 11.96 -6.27 -18.48
N ALA A 253 12.53 -5.12 -18.84
CA ALA A 253 13.61 -4.48 -18.08
C ALA A 253 13.25 -4.11 -16.63
N SER A 254 11.96 -4.08 -16.28
CA SER A 254 11.44 -3.84 -14.92
C SER A 254 10.91 -5.10 -14.23
N GLY A 255 11.07 -6.29 -14.84
CA GLY A 255 10.51 -7.56 -14.36
C GLY A 255 11.00 -7.94 -12.97
N ALA A 256 12.32 -7.92 -12.77
CA ALA A 256 12.96 -8.24 -11.49
C ALA A 256 12.50 -7.32 -10.34
N SER A 257 12.39 -6.01 -10.59
CA SER A 257 11.89 -5.07 -9.58
C SER A 257 10.42 -5.31 -9.23
N SER A 258 9.60 -5.65 -10.21
CA SER A 258 8.19 -5.99 -9.99
C SER A 258 8.04 -7.28 -9.19
N ARG A 259 8.88 -8.29 -9.49
CA ARG A 259 8.90 -9.56 -8.76
C ARG A 259 9.37 -9.37 -7.31
N ALA A 260 10.38 -8.54 -7.06
CA ALA A 260 10.84 -8.24 -5.71
C ALA A 260 9.71 -7.69 -4.81
N VAL A 261 8.86 -6.81 -5.34
CA VAL A 261 7.67 -6.30 -4.63
C VAL A 261 6.65 -7.41 -4.34
N GLN A 262 6.47 -8.36 -5.26
CA GLN A 262 5.55 -9.48 -5.07
C GLN A 262 6.09 -10.51 -4.06
N VAL A 263 7.40 -10.75 -4.04
CA VAL A 263 8.06 -11.57 -3.02
C VAL A 263 7.92 -10.93 -1.65
N GLU A 264 8.21 -9.63 -1.53
CA GLU A 264 8.06 -8.91 -0.27
C GLU A 264 6.62 -8.98 0.25
N ALA A 265 5.62 -8.91 -0.64
CA ALA A 265 4.22 -9.08 -0.27
C ALA A 265 3.88 -10.47 0.29
N LEU A 266 4.48 -11.54 -0.23
CA LEU A 266 4.33 -12.91 0.32
C LEU A 266 5.00 -13.04 1.69
N LEU A 267 6.18 -12.44 1.85
CA LEU A 267 6.93 -12.45 3.11
C LEU A 267 6.27 -11.59 4.20
N GLU A 268 5.73 -10.43 3.82
CA GLU A 268 4.89 -9.58 4.68
C GLU A 268 3.63 -10.34 5.12
N TRP A 269 2.96 -11.01 4.19
CA TRP A 269 1.80 -11.85 4.49
C TRP A 269 2.12 -12.95 5.49
N ALA A 270 3.22 -13.68 5.29
CA ALA A 270 3.68 -14.70 6.23
C ALA A 270 3.99 -14.12 7.62
N ARG A 271 4.67 -12.96 7.68
CA ARG A 271 5.00 -12.27 8.95
C ARG A 271 3.76 -11.82 9.71
N VAL A 272 2.78 -11.23 9.02
CA VAL A 272 1.53 -10.78 9.66
C VAL A 272 0.73 -11.96 10.21
N LEU A 273 0.65 -13.07 9.47
CA LEU A 273 0.00 -14.28 9.96
C LEU A 273 0.68 -14.83 11.21
N ASN A 274 2.01 -14.74 11.29
CA ASN A 274 2.78 -15.16 12.47
C ASN A 274 2.65 -14.19 13.67
N SER A 275 2.30 -12.93 13.45
CA SER A 275 2.21 -11.90 14.50
C SER A 275 0.81 -11.66 15.06
N THR A 276 -0.23 -12.25 14.45
CA THR A 276 -1.64 -11.92 14.73
C THR A 276 -2.41 -13.00 15.48
N SER A 277 -1.80 -14.15 15.80
CA SER A 277 -2.46 -15.21 16.55
C SER A 277 -2.09 -15.15 18.05
N ASP A 278 -3.09 -15.02 18.92
CA ASP A 278 -2.96 -15.32 20.37
C ASP A 278 -2.77 -16.85 20.63
N THR A 279 -2.74 -17.64 19.56
CA THR A 279 -2.51 -19.09 19.50
C THR A 279 -1.24 -19.40 18.68
N GLU A 280 -0.80 -20.66 18.65
CA GLU A 280 0.39 -21.10 17.89
C GLU A 280 0.40 -20.56 16.45
N ALA A 281 1.54 -20.04 15.98
CA ALA A 281 1.72 -19.51 14.64
C ALA A 281 1.33 -20.54 13.56
N PRO A 282 0.64 -20.14 12.48
CA PRO A 282 0.13 -21.07 11.48
C PRO A 282 1.25 -21.68 10.63
N ASP A 283 1.02 -22.89 10.13
CA ASP A 283 1.87 -23.48 9.10
C ASP A 283 1.54 -22.86 7.73
N LEU A 284 2.55 -22.68 6.88
CA LEU A 284 2.44 -22.01 5.59
C LEU A 284 2.99 -22.89 4.45
N VAL A 285 2.26 -22.96 3.34
CA VAL A 285 2.70 -23.61 2.10
C VAL A 285 2.52 -22.66 0.92
N LEU A 286 3.59 -22.41 0.17
CA LEU A 286 3.53 -21.65 -1.09
C LEU A 286 3.76 -22.63 -2.23
N ALA A 287 2.85 -22.69 -3.20
CA ALA A 287 2.96 -23.57 -4.35
C ALA A 287 2.57 -22.80 -5.62
N GLY A 288 3.48 -22.64 -6.58
CA GLY A 288 3.21 -21.86 -7.78
C GLY A 288 4.40 -21.63 -8.68
N ASP A 289 4.21 -20.77 -9.68
CA ASP A 289 5.25 -20.30 -10.59
C ASP A 289 5.89 -19.02 -10.03
N PHE A 290 7.11 -19.16 -9.52
CA PHE A 290 7.87 -18.09 -8.91
C PHE A 290 8.68 -17.27 -9.92
N ASN A 291 8.77 -17.70 -11.19
CA ASN A 291 9.46 -16.99 -12.26
C ASN A 291 10.93 -16.61 -11.96
N PHE A 292 11.59 -17.31 -11.02
CA PHE A 292 13.02 -17.19 -10.74
C PHE A 292 13.67 -18.58 -10.64
N GLY A 293 14.93 -18.68 -11.09
CA GLY A 293 15.72 -19.90 -11.00
C GLY A 293 16.51 -20.02 -9.69
N ASP A 294 17.21 -21.14 -9.54
CA ASP A 294 18.08 -21.37 -8.39
C ASP A 294 19.24 -20.36 -8.33
N GLY A 295 19.57 -19.93 -7.10
CA GLY A 295 20.57 -18.88 -6.84
C GLY A 295 20.06 -17.44 -7.03
N ALA A 296 18.76 -17.24 -7.31
CA ALA A 296 18.17 -15.92 -7.35
C ALA A 296 18.03 -15.30 -5.93
N PRO A 297 18.21 -13.98 -5.75
CA PRO A 297 18.05 -13.31 -4.44
C PRO A 297 16.70 -13.56 -3.76
N GLU A 298 15.64 -13.76 -4.55
CA GLU A 298 14.31 -14.09 -4.10
C GLU A 298 14.27 -15.43 -3.35
N ALA A 299 14.98 -16.46 -3.84
CA ALA A 299 15.08 -17.77 -3.19
C ALA A 299 15.72 -17.66 -1.80
N GLU A 300 16.79 -16.87 -1.69
CA GLU A 300 17.45 -16.57 -0.41
C GLU A 300 16.53 -15.80 0.55
N SER A 301 15.62 -14.99 0.02
CA SER A 301 14.70 -14.20 0.84
C SER A 301 13.61 -15.06 1.48
N PHE A 302 13.09 -16.06 0.76
CA PHE A 302 12.22 -17.09 1.33
C PHE A 302 12.96 -17.96 2.37
N ALA A 303 14.16 -18.43 2.04
CA ALA A 303 14.95 -19.26 2.96
C ALA A 303 15.26 -18.53 4.29
N ARG A 304 15.63 -17.24 4.23
CA ARG A 304 15.85 -16.40 5.42
C ARG A 304 14.58 -16.18 6.24
N SER A 305 13.41 -16.25 5.62
CA SER A 305 12.12 -16.10 6.29
C SER A 305 11.54 -17.43 6.81
N GLY A 306 12.37 -18.48 6.89
CA GLY A 306 11.97 -19.78 7.45
C GLY A 306 11.29 -20.73 6.47
N PHE A 307 11.23 -20.41 5.18
CA PHE A 307 10.68 -21.32 4.18
C PHE A 307 11.73 -22.33 3.70
N VAL A 308 11.33 -23.60 3.67
CA VAL A 308 12.10 -24.72 3.14
C VAL A 308 11.59 -25.05 1.73
N ASP A 309 12.50 -25.05 0.74
CA ASP A 309 12.20 -25.48 -0.63
C ASP A 309 12.23 -27.01 -0.74
N ALA A 310 11.06 -27.62 -0.96
CA ALA A 310 10.90 -29.07 -0.96
C ALA A 310 11.85 -29.79 -1.94
N TRP A 311 12.08 -29.24 -3.13
CA TRP A 311 12.95 -29.86 -4.12
C TRP A 311 14.42 -29.81 -3.69
N SER A 312 14.89 -28.62 -3.31
CA SER A 312 16.28 -28.43 -2.84
C SER A 312 16.59 -29.33 -1.64
N THR A 313 15.61 -29.55 -0.76
CA THR A 313 15.77 -30.39 0.43
C THR A 313 15.79 -31.88 0.11
N LEU A 314 14.89 -32.36 -0.75
CA LEU A 314 14.69 -33.79 -1.00
C LEU A 314 15.49 -34.34 -2.20
N ARG A 315 15.94 -33.46 -3.10
CA ARG A 315 16.65 -33.77 -4.35
C ARG A 315 17.81 -32.79 -4.60
N PRO A 316 18.75 -32.58 -3.65
CA PRO A 316 19.80 -31.55 -3.76
C PRO A 316 20.77 -31.74 -4.93
N SER A 317 20.85 -32.95 -5.49
CA SER A 317 21.70 -33.29 -6.64
C SER A 317 21.00 -33.17 -8.00
N GLU A 318 19.70 -32.88 -8.03
CA GLU A 318 18.90 -32.82 -9.25
C GLU A 318 18.41 -31.39 -9.48
N ALA A 319 18.48 -30.91 -10.72
CA ALA A 319 18.12 -29.54 -11.07
C ALA A 319 16.61 -29.28 -11.07
N GLY A 320 15.79 -30.30 -11.35
CA GLY A 320 14.33 -30.23 -11.25
C GLY A 320 13.69 -29.22 -12.19
N GLU A 321 14.13 -29.15 -13.45
CA GLU A 321 13.73 -28.07 -14.34
C GLU A 321 12.27 -28.21 -14.80
N THR A 322 11.38 -27.47 -14.11
CA THR A 322 9.96 -27.39 -14.45
C THR A 322 9.74 -26.68 -15.80
N PHE A 323 10.66 -25.81 -16.22
CA PHE A 323 10.69 -25.22 -17.56
C PHE A 323 11.91 -25.70 -18.34
N ASN A 324 11.67 -26.59 -19.31
CA ASN A 324 12.72 -27.29 -20.04
C ASN A 324 12.54 -27.23 -21.58
N PRO A 325 13.08 -26.19 -22.25
CA PRO A 325 13.03 -26.08 -23.72
C PRO A 325 13.80 -27.16 -24.49
N ARG A 326 14.58 -28.03 -23.84
CA ARG A 326 15.26 -29.14 -24.55
C ARG A 326 14.35 -30.35 -24.73
N LEU A 327 13.44 -30.57 -23.78
CA LEU A 327 12.51 -31.70 -23.78
C LEU A 327 11.11 -31.29 -24.23
N ASN A 328 10.67 -30.09 -23.86
CA ASN A 328 9.33 -29.60 -24.10
C ASN A 328 9.30 -28.61 -25.27
N SER A 329 8.66 -29.01 -26.36
CA SER A 329 8.50 -28.20 -27.58
C SER A 329 7.64 -26.94 -27.38
N LEU A 330 6.71 -26.93 -26.41
CA LEU A 330 5.94 -25.73 -26.09
C LEU A 330 6.81 -24.71 -25.35
N ALA A 331 7.71 -25.17 -24.47
CA ALA A 331 8.70 -24.31 -23.83
C ALA A 331 9.68 -23.68 -24.85
N VAL A 332 9.95 -24.36 -25.97
CA VAL A 332 10.72 -23.76 -27.09
C VAL A 332 9.98 -22.57 -27.71
N LEU A 333 8.66 -22.65 -27.82
CA LEU A 333 7.85 -21.57 -28.40
C LEU A 333 7.75 -20.37 -27.46
N THR A 334 7.71 -20.61 -26.14
CA THR A 334 7.49 -19.56 -25.14
C THR A 334 8.79 -18.98 -24.58
N THR A 335 9.95 -19.63 -24.76
CA THR A 335 11.23 -19.16 -24.22
C THR A 335 11.85 -18.01 -25.02
N VAL A 336 12.46 -17.06 -24.31
CA VAL A 336 13.27 -15.97 -24.91
C VAL A 336 14.77 -16.27 -24.83
N SER A 337 15.20 -17.09 -23.86
CA SER A 337 16.62 -17.35 -23.55
C SER A 337 17.08 -18.76 -23.89
N GLY A 338 16.15 -19.70 -24.09
CA GLY A 338 16.46 -21.13 -24.22
C GLY A 338 16.98 -21.79 -22.95
N ALA A 339 16.99 -21.08 -21.81
CA ALA A 339 17.53 -21.59 -20.56
C ALA A 339 16.59 -22.62 -19.89
N LEU A 340 17.20 -23.65 -19.29
CA LEU A 340 16.53 -24.59 -18.40
C LEU A 340 16.36 -23.92 -17.03
N ARG A 341 15.17 -24.01 -16.44
CA ARG A 341 14.84 -23.32 -15.19
C ARG A 341 13.87 -24.12 -14.32
N ARG A 342 14.06 -24.05 -13.00
CA ARG A 342 13.09 -24.48 -11.99
C ARG A 342 12.31 -23.25 -11.52
N LEU A 343 11.21 -22.98 -12.23
CA LEU A 343 10.37 -21.80 -11.99
C LEU A 343 9.27 -22.11 -10.98
N ASP A 344 8.74 -23.34 -11.01
CA ASP A 344 7.68 -23.79 -10.12
C ASP A 344 8.28 -24.41 -8.86
N ARG A 345 7.72 -24.06 -7.70
CA ARG A 345 8.24 -24.48 -6.39
C ARG A 345 7.13 -24.81 -5.42
N VAL A 346 7.44 -25.67 -4.44
CA VAL A 346 6.68 -25.85 -3.21
C VAL A 346 7.58 -25.45 -2.03
N LEU A 347 7.24 -24.35 -1.36
CA LEU A 347 7.95 -23.82 -0.21
C LEU A 347 7.11 -24.03 1.06
N VAL A 348 7.72 -24.52 2.13
CA VAL A 348 7.03 -24.86 3.39
C VAL A 348 7.66 -24.12 4.56
N ALA A 349 6.89 -23.39 5.35
CA ALA A 349 7.30 -22.88 6.65
C ALA A 349 6.36 -23.48 7.71
N SER A 350 6.91 -24.25 8.65
CA SER A 350 6.11 -24.94 9.67
C SER A 350 6.61 -24.57 11.08
N PRO A 351 6.16 -23.45 11.66
CA PRO A 351 6.51 -23.08 13.02
C PRO A 351 6.09 -24.12 14.06
N SER A 352 5.06 -24.91 13.75
CA SER A 352 4.60 -26.00 14.61
C SER A 352 5.44 -27.27 14.53
N ASP A 353 6.44 -27.32 13.63
CA ASP A 353 7.21 -28.51 13.25
C ASP A 353 6.35 -29.70 12.77
N ARG A 354 5.05 -29.50 12.50
CA ARG A 354 4.13 -30.58 12.10
C ARG A 354 4.23 -30.93 10.62
N LEU A 355 4.66 -29.99 9.76
CA LEU A 355 4.78 -30.20 8.32
C LEU A 355 6.25 -30.23 7.91
N ALA A 356 6.62 -31.27 7.19
CA ALA A 356 7.89 -31.29 6.48
C ALA A 356 7.76 -31.98 5.11
N PRO A 357 8.56 -31.57 4.11
CA PRO A 357 8.63 -32.31 2.85
C PRO A 357 9.06 -33.76 3.05
N GLU A 358 8.33 -34.70 2.46
CA GLU A 358 8.64 -36.14 2.49
C GLU A 358 9.06 -36.67 1.11
N SER A 359 8.33 -36.28 0.06
CA SER A 359 8.68 -36.63 -1.32
C SER A 359 8.29 -35.51 -2.28
N VAL A 360 9.02 -35.40 -3.39
CA VAL A 360 8.74 -34.42 -4.45
C VAL A 360 9.13 -35.00 -5.80
N GLU A 361 8.29 -34.78 -6.81
CA GLU A 361 8.46 -35.30 -8.17
C GLU A 361 7.84 -34.36 -9.22
N LEU A 362 8.34 -34.45 -10.45
CA LEU A 362 7.75 -33.80 -11.61
C LEU A 362 6.63 -34.67 -12.20
N PHE A 363 5.66 -34.04 -12.85
CA PHE A 363 4.65 -34.74 -13.65
C PHE A 363 4.36 -33.99 -14.95
N GLY A 364 3.79 -34.68 -15.94
CA GLY A 364 3.52 -34.10 -17.27
C GLY A 364 4.75 -34.01 -18.18
N GLU A 365 5.84 -34.73 -17.85
CA GLU A 365 7.07 -34.80 -18.65
C GLU A 365 6.92 -35.58 -19.96
N ALA A 366 5.86 -36.39 -20.07
CA ALA A 366 5.60 -37.18 -21.27
C ALA A 366 4.82 -36.35 -22.31
N PRO A 367 5.17 -36.48 -23.60
CA PRO A 367 4.39 -35.86 -24.67
C PRO A 367 3.00 -36.49 -24.79
N LEU A 368 2.03 -35.70 -25.24
CA LEU A 368 0.66 -36.14 -25.49
C LEU A 368 0.62 -37.13 -26.65
N ALA A 369 -0.10 -38.24 -26.46
CA ALA A 369 -0.36 -39.20 -27.51
C ALA A 369 -1.22 -38.58 -28.65
N GLY A 370 -0.98 -39.06 -29.88
CA GLY A 370 -1.73 -38.64 -31.08
C GLY A 370 -0.89 -37.82 -32.06
N PRO A 371 -1.52 -37.13 -33.03
CA PRO A 371 -0.80 -36.38 -34.05
C PRO A 371 0.04 -35.25 -33.44
N PRO A 372 1.10 -34.78 -34.12
CA PRO A 372 1.86 -33.64 -33.68
C PRO A 372 0.99 -32.37 -33.59
N GLY A 373 1.51 -31.35 -32.92
CA GLY A 373 0.91 -30.02 -32.84
C GLY A 373 0.86 -29.31 -34.20
N PRO A 374 0.25 -28.12 -34.25
CA PRO A 374 -0.06 -27.40 -35.48
C PRO A 374 1.11 -27.16 -36.44
N ASN A 375 2.36 -27.09 -35.94
CA ASN A 375 3.58 -26.91 -36.74
C ASN A 375 4.41 -28.21 -36.87
N GLY A 376 3.82 -29.38 -36.63
CA GLY A 376 4.51 -30.67 -36.70
C GLY A 376 5.38 -31.00 -35.48
N GLN A 377 5.37 -30.16 -34.44
CA GLN A 377 6.08 -30.40 -33.19
C GLN A 377 5.39 -31.45 -32.31
N THR A 378 6.15 -32.19 -31.50
CA THR A 378 5.59 -33.00 -30.41
C THR A 378 4.71 -32.10 -29.51
N LEU A 379 3.58 -32.57 -28.98
CA LEU A 379 2.69 -31.73 -28.16
C LEU A 379 2.81 -32.14 -26.68
N PHE A 380 2.82 -31.16 -25.77
CA PHE A 380 2.80 -31.37 -24.32
C PHE A 380 1.55 -30.74 -23.69
N ALA A 381 1.22 -31.07 -22.45
CA ALA A 381 0.06 -30.51 -21.76
C ALA A 381 0.22 -29.00 -21.46
N SER A 382 1.44 -28.59 -21.13
CA SER A 382 1.84 -27.21 -20.85
C SER A 382 3.29 -27.00 -21.30
N ASP A 383 3.77 -25.75 -21.35
CA ASP A 383 5.19 -25.43 -21.48
C ASP A 383 5.97 -25.62 -20.17
N HIS A 384 5.27 -25.83 -19.06
CA HIS A 384 5.85 -26.26 -17.79
C HIS A 384 5.52 -27.73 -17.49
N PHE A 385 6.45 -28.42 -16.82
CA PHE A 385 6.16 -29.66 -16.10
C PHE A 385 5.64 -29.32 -14.71
N GLY A 386 4.64 -30.07 -14.25
CA GLY A 386 4.05 -29.88 -12.93
C GLY A 386 4.92 -30.41 -11.81
N LEU A 387 4.69 -29.93 -10.60
CA LEU A 387 5.41 -30.34 -9.40
C LEU A 387 4.43 -30.91 -8.38
N ARG A 388 4.67 -32.13 -7.90
CA ARG A 388 3.89 -32.79 -6.84
C ARG A 388 4.78 -33.00 -5.62
N CYS A 389 4.31 -32.56 -4.46
CA CYS A 389 5.00 -32.66 -3.18
C CYS A 389 4.10 -33.34 -2.14
N VAL A 390 4.64 -34.30 -1.40
CA VAL A 390 3.97 -34.93 -0.25
C VAL A 390 4.62 -34.39 1.01
N LEU A 391 3.80 -33.84 1.91
CA LEU A 391 4.20 -33.32 3.21
C LEU A 391 3.79 -34.31 4.31
N ARG A 392 4.77 -34.78 5.09
CA ARG A 392 4.48 -35.61 6.28
C ARG A 392 3.82 -34.76 7.37
N ARG A 393 2.93 -35.38 8.16
CA ARG A 393 2.20 -34.76 9.28
C ARG A 393 2.47 -35.51 10.58
N GLU A 394 3.14 -34.89 11.54
CA GLU A 394 3.48 -35.49 12.85
C GLU A 394 2.39 -35.20 13.91
N ALA A 395 2.17 -36.15 14.84
CA ALA A 395 1.18 -36.03 15.92
C ALA A 395 1.74 -35.28 17.14
N VAL A 396 1.01 -34.30 17.66
CA VAL A 396 1.42 -33.49 18.82
C VAL A 396 1.26 -34.31 20.11
N ALA A 397 2.36 -34.55 20.84
CA ALA A 397 2.30 -35.11 22.20
C ALA A 397 1.84 -34.03 23.20
N SER A 398 0.99 -34.43 24.14
CA SER A 398 0.30 -33.58 25.11
C SER A 398 1.24 -32.69 25.95
N SER A 399 0.71 -31.50 26.23
CA SER A 399 1.26 -30.37 26.98
C SER A 399 1.87 -30.70 28.35
N GLU A 400 3.19 -30.82 28.42
CA GLU A 400 4.00 -30.45 29.60
C GLU A 400 5.34 -29.92 29.09
N GLY A 401 5.45 -28.59 29.00
CA GLY A 401 6.64 -27.91 28.45
C GLY A 401 6.37 -26.60 27.71
N LEU A 402 5.24 -25.94 27.96
CA LEU A 402 4.95 -24.59 27.44
C LEU A 402 5.55 -23.54 28.37
N THR A 403 6.86 -23.39 28.30
CA THR A 403 7.55 -22.16 28.69
C THR A 403 8.38 -21.70 27.51
N ALA A 404 7.89 -20.63 26.87
CA ALA A 404 8.61 -19.73 25.97
C ALA A 404 9.56 -20.38 24.94
N ARG A 405 9.04 -20.58 23.72
CA ARG A 405 9.87 -20.64 22.51
C ARG A 405 9.41 -19.58 21.52
N SER A 406 9.69 -18.31 21.86
CA SER A 406 10.14 -17.37 20.85
C SER A 406 11.61 -17.70 20.62
N SER A 407 11.93 -18.45 19.56
CA SER A 407 13.32 -18.60 19.14
C SER A 407 13.66 -17.48 18.16
N THR A 408 13.87 -16.27 18.68
CA THR A 408 14.81 -15.32 18.06
C THR A 408 16.20 -15.92 18.24
N ALA A 409 16.66 -16.68 17.25
CA ALA A 409 18.04 -17.17 17.27
C ALA A 409 18.97 -15.93 17.27
N LEU A 410 19.58 -15.62 18.42
CA LEU A 410 20.53 -14.52 18.52
C LEU A 410 21.67 -14.74 17.54
N VAL A 411 22.16 -13.66 16.95
CA VAL A 411 23.21 -13.70 15.95
C VAL A 411 24.48 -12.98 16.41
N TYR A 412 25.64 -13.56 16.09
CA TYR A 412 26.97 -13.00 16.40
C TYR A 412 27.43 -11.92 15.40
N HIS A 413 26.52 -11.41 14.59
CA HIS A 413 26.79 -10.33 13.64
C HIS A 413 25.99 -9.06 13.94
N THR A 414 25.22 -9.05 15.02
CA THR A 414 24.58 -7.84 15.58
C THR A 414 24.94 -7.69 17.06
N ALA A 415 24.90 -6.46 17.56
CA ALA A 415 25.11 -6.15 18.98
C ALA A 415 24.40 -4.85 19.38
N LEU A 416 24.04 -4.73 20.65
CA LEU A 416 23.66 -3.45 21.28
C LEU A 416 24.84 -2.92 22.09
N VAL A 417 25.29 -1.71 21.79
CA VAL A 417 26.52 -1.13 22.36
C VAL A 417 26.37 0.35 22.69
N LEU A 418 27.26 0.85 23.56
CA LEU A 418 27.57 2.27 23.68
C LEU A 418 28.81 2.59 22.86
N ILE A 419 28.77 3.70 22.12
CA ILE A 419 29.91 4.18 21.33
C ILE A 419 30.32 5.55 21.89
N PRO A 420 31.56 5.73 22.37
CA PRO A 420 32.08 7.06 22.71
C PRO A 420 32.02 7.97 21.48
N PRO A 421 31.82 9.29 21.63
CA PRO A 421 31.85 10.20 20.49
C PRO A 421 33.22 10.23 19.80
N ASP A 422 33.24 10.49 18.49
CA ASP A 422 34.44 10.34 17.65
C ASP A 422 35.61 11.25 18.07
N ASP A 423 35.32 12.35 18.77
CA ASP A 423 36.32 13.30 19.28
C ASP A 423 37.22 12.71 20.39
N VAL A 424 36.75 11.69 21.12
CA VAL A 424 37.55 10.98 22.14
C VAL A 424 38.25 9.73 21.60
N TRP A 425 38.10 9.39 20.32
CA TRP A 425 38.64 8.14 19.77
C TRP A 425 40.15 8.14 19.60
N GLY A 426 40.77 9.29 19.36
CA GLY A 426 42.20 9.40 19.01
C GLY A 426 43.12 8.60 19.95
N PRO A 427 43.09 8.85 21.27
CA PRO A 427 43.92 8.12 22.24
C PRO A 427 43.55 6.63 22.36
N ILE A 428 42.26 6.28 22.28
CA ILE A 428 41.78 4.89 22.36
C ILE A 428 42.28 4.08 21.17
N GLN A 429 42.09 4.62 19.96
CA GLN A 429 42.46 3.98 18.71
C GLN A 429 43.98 3.90 18.54
N ALA A 430 44.77 4.81 19.14
CA ALA A 430 46.22 4.70 19.15
C ALA A 430 46.73 3.45 19.90
N LEU A 431 46.05 3.05 20.97
CA LEU A 431 46.33 1.79 21.68
C LEU A 431 45.83 0.59 20.88
N ARG A 432 44.56 0.63 20.43
CA ARG A 432 43.96 -0.48 19.68
C ARG A 432 44.69 -0.79 18.38
N LYS A 433 45.15 0.22 17.64
CA LYS A 433 45.93 0.02 16.42
C LYS A 433 47.21 -0.81 16.65
N LYS A 434 47.81 -0.73 17.84
CA LYS A 434 49.03 -1.47 18.20
C LYS A 434 48.75 -2.85 18.81
N HIS A 435 47.65 -3.00 19.54
CA HIS A 435 47.43 -4.14 20.43
C HIS A 435 46.14 -4.92 20.16
N ASP A 436 45.22 -4.42 19.33
CA ASP A 436 43.96 -5.09 18.99
C ASP A 436 43.98 -5.58 17.53
N ALA A 437 44.15 -6.90 17.34
CA ALA A 437 44.10 -7.53 16.02
C ALA A 437 42.73 -7.33 15.33
N LYS A 438 41.68 -6.99 16.07
CA LYS A 438 40.32 -6.71 15.57
C LYS A 438 40.04 -5.21 15.49
N PHE A 439 41.06 -4.35 15.58
CA PHE A 439 40.94 -2.88 15.50
C PHE A 439 40.11 -2.41 14.30
N GLN A 440 40.34 -2.98 13.11
CA GLN A 440 39.61 -2.62 11.90
C GLN A 440 38.17 -3.16 11.86
N ARG A 441 37.87 -4.18 12.68
CA ARG A 441 36.58 -4.88 12.68
C ARG A 441 35.55 -4.20 13.58
N TRP A 442 35.99 -3.48 14.63
CA TRP A 442 35.11 -2.84 15.61
C TRP A 442 35.50 -1.38 15.84
N MET A 443 34.52 -0.48 15.88
CA MET A 443 34.68 0.85 16.49
C MET A 443 34.95 0.72 18.01
N PRO A 444 35.52 1.72 18.69
CA PRO A 444 35.56 1.76 20.16
C PRO A 444 34.13 1.66 20.71
N HIS A 445 33.87 0.69 21.57
CA HIS A 445 32.52 0.46 22.10
C HIS A 445 32.56 -0.20 23.48
N ILE A 446 31.47 -0.02 24.23
CA ILE A 446 31.15 -0.77 25.44
C ILE A 446 29.99 -1.69 25.08
N THR A 447 30.18 -3.00 25.22
CA THR A 447 29.13 -3.97 24.88
C THR A 447 28.05 -3.99 25.96
N LEU A 448 26.79 -3.87 25.56
CA LEU A 448 25.64 -3.99 26.44
C LEU A 448 24.98 -5.36 26.29
N LEU A 449 24.60 -5.75 25.08
CA LEU A 449 24.03 -7.07 24.77
C LEU A 449 24.69 -7.66 23.52
N TYR A 450 25.20 -8.89 23.63
CA TYR A 450 25.82 -9.65 22.54
C TYR A 450 25.91 -11.15 22.91
N PRO A 451 25.52 -12.09 22.01
CA PRO A 451 24.90 -11.88 20.70
C PRO A 451 23.53 -11.18 20.84
N PHE A 452 23.06 -10.56 19.76
CA PHE A 452 21.83 -9.75 19.77
C PHE A 452 20.84 -10.24 18.71
N VAL A 453 19.65 -9.64 18.63
CA VAL A 453 18.63 -10.05 17.66
C VAL A 453 19.10 -9.82 16.21
N PRO A 454 18.60 -10.61 15.24
CA PRO A 454 18.81 -10.36 13.82
C PRO A 454 18.40 -8.94 13.38
N GLU A 455 18.91 -8.45 12.24
CA GLU A 455 18.63 -7.09 11.76
C GLU A 455 17.14 -6.86 11.46
N GLU A 456 16.48 -7.89 10.97
CA GLU A 456 15.05 -7.91 10.68
C GLU A 456 14.18 -7.59 11.91
N ASP A 457 14.68 -7.86 13.11
CA ASP A 457 14.00 -7.60 14.37
C ASP A 457 14.38 -6.25 14.99
N PHE A 458 15.22 -5.44 14.33
CA PHE A 458 15.69 -4.17 14.89
C PHE A 458 14.57 -3.17 15.16
N GLU A 459 13.51 -3.14 14.34
CA GLU A 459 12.38 -2.25 14.55
C GLU A 459 11.59 -2.62 15.81
N THR A 460 11.33 -3.92 16.00
CA THR A 460 10.65 -4.44 17.20
C THR A 460 11.52 -4.27 18.44
N ALA A 461 12.80 -4.62 18.36
CA ALA A 461 13.75 -4.41 19.45
C ALA A 461 13.91 -2.92 19.79
N GLU A 462 13.94 -2.03 18.80
CA GLU A 462 13.99 -0.58 19.02
C GLU A 462 12.75 -0.08 19.78
N ALA A 463 11.55 -0.54 19.43
CA ALA A 463 10.33 -0.17 20.14
C ALA A 463 10.33 -0.64 21.62
N ILE A 464 10.72 -1.91 21.85
CA ILE A 464 10.83 -2.49 23.20
C ILE A 464 11.87 -1.73 24.04
N LEU A 465 13.03 -1.45 23.45
CA LEU A 465 14.11 -0.74 24.10
C LEU A 465 13.75 0.72 24.37
N ALA A 466 13.08 1.40 23.44
CA ALA A 466 12.63 2.78 23.62
C ALA A 466 11.67 2.92 24.81
N ASP A 467 10.78 1.94 25.01
CA ASP A 467 9.90 1.89 26.18
C ASP A 467 10.69 1.63 27.48
N ALA A 468 11.59 0.64 27.48
CA ALA A 468 12.41 0.30 28.64
C ALA A 468 13.33 1.45 29.12
N LEU A 469 13.76 2.30 28.18
CA LEU A 469 14.62 3.47 28.41
C LEU A 469 13.85 4.71 28.87
N GLN A 470 12.52 4.68 28.96
CA GLN A 470 11.75 5.77 29.55
C GLN A 470 12.23 6.08 30.97
N GLY A 471 12.39 7.38 31.24
CA GLY A 471 12.87 7.91 32.52
C GLY A 471 14.38 7.76 32.77
N LEU A 472 15.15 7.22 31.81
CA LEU A 472 16.62 7.21 31.90
C LEU A 472 17.20 8.44 31.20
N GLU A 473 17.68 9.38 32.00
CA GLU A 473 18.34 10.61 31.52
C GLU A 473 19.74 10.32 30.95
N PRO A 474 20.26 11.17 30.05
CA PRO A 474 21.62 11.05 29.56
C PRO A 474 22.66 11.01 30.71
N PHE A 475 23.75 10.32 30.43
CA PHE A 475 24.86 9.91 31.28
C PHE A 475 26.25 10.52 31.10
N ASP A 476 27.06 10.77 32.13
CA ASP A 476 28.50 10.97 31.89
C ASP A 476 29.26 9.66 32.12
N VAL A 477 30.22 9.34 31.25
CA VAL A 477 31.15 8.20 31.40
C VAL A 477 32.58 8.69 31.31
N THR A 478 33.44 8.21 32.21
CA THR A 478 34.88 8.50 32.23
C THR A 478 35.69 7.21 32.12
N LEU A 479 36.53 7.10 31.09
CA LEU A 479 37.47 5.98 30.92
C LEU A 479 38.74 6.25 31.73
N SER A 480 38.79 5.75 32.97
CA SER A 480 39.75 6.19 33.99
C SER A 480 40.94 5.25 34.19
N ALA A 481 40.70 3.94 34.13
CA ALA A 481 41.68 2.93 34.54
C ALA A 481 41.71 1.73 33.60
N PHE A 482 42.88 1.10 33.46
CA PHE A 482 43.02 -0.17 32.76
C PHE A 482 42.73 -1.36 33.65
N GLY A 483 42.12 -2.38 33.08
CA GLY A 483 42.00 -3.72 33.64
C GLY A 483 42.32 -4.77 32.58
N HIS A 484 42.25 -6.05 32.98
CA HIS A 484 42.36 -7.15 32.04
C HIS A 484 41.45 -8.32 32.42
N PHE A 485 41.10 -9.13 31.43
CA PHE A 485 40.53 -10.47 31.60
C PHE A 485 41.52 -11.50 31.08
N GLU A 486 41.83 -12.51 31.87
CA GLU A 486 42.65 -13.64 31.42
C GLU A 486 41.79 -14.66 30.66
N HIS A 487 42.29 -15.12 29.52
CA HIS A 487 41.74 -16.21 28.73
C HIS A 487 42.76 -17.36 28.66
N ARG A 488 42.41 -18.47 27.99
CA ARG A 488 43.29 -19.66 27.91
C ARG A 488 44.64 -19.41 27.23
N ALA A 489 44.74 -18.41 26.34
CA ALA A 489 45.94 -18.18 25.52
C ALA A 489 46.47 -16.73 25.55
N ASN A 490 45.67 -15.78 26.03
CA ASN A 490 46.00 -14.35 26.06
C ASN A 490 45.19 -13.65 27.18
N ALA A 491 45.44 -12.37 27.40
CA ALA A 491 44.64 -11.50 28.24
C ALA A 491 44.06 -10.33 27.43
N THR A 492 42.77 -10.07 27.55
CA THR A 492 42.13 -8.89 26.97
C THR A 492 42.39 -7.69 27.89
N ALA A 493 43.13 -6.69 27.43
CA ALA A 493 43.26 -5.40 28.12
C ALA A 493 42.08 -4.49 27.78
N TRP A 494 41.53 -3.81 28.77
CA TRP A 494 40.35 -2.96 28.63
C TRP A 494 40.41 -1.71 29.50
N LEU A 495 39.62 -0.69 29.16
CA LEU A 495 39.39 0.53 29.94
C LEU A 495 38.08 0.43 30.72
N ARG A 496 38.13 0.82 31.98
CA ARG A 496 36.96 0.87 32.87
C ARG A 496 36.13 2.13 32.60
N PRO A 497 34.83 2.00 32.28
CA PRO A 497 33.91 3.13 32.20
C PRO A 497 33.32 3.43 33.58
N ASP A 498 33.77 4.52 34.20
CA ASP A 498 33.19 5.04 35.44
C ASP A 498 32.05 6.01 35.09
N ASP A 499 30.83 5.69 35.50
CA ASP A 499 29.62 6.45 35.19
C ASP A 499 29.23 7.48 36.28
N GLN A 500 28.61 8.58 35.84
CA GLN A 500 28.07 9.63 36.69
C GLN A 500 26.64 9.98 36.24
N PRO A 501 25.61 9.78 37.09
CA PRO A 501 25.66 9.23 38.45
C PRO A 501 26.21 7.80 38.52
N SER A 502 26.87 7.43 39.62
CA SER A 502 27.43 6.08 39.77
C SER A 502 26.32 5.03 39.86
N GLY A 503 26.43 3.94 39.11
CA GLY A 503 25.45 2.86 39.08
C GLY A 503 24.40 2.98 37.96
N THR A 504 24.46 4.02 37.14
CA THR A 504 23.64 4.21 35.95
C THR A 504 23.92 3.15 34.87
N LEU A 505 25.18 2.77 34.63
CA LEU A 505 25.52 1.72 33.65
C LEU A 505 24.95 0.33 34.03
N PRO A 506 25.12 -0.15 35.28
CA PRO A 506 24.45 -1.35 35.76
C PRO A 506 22.92 -1.27 35.67
N THR A 507 22.33 -0.11 36.02
CA THR A 507 20.87 0.11 35.94
C THR A 507 20.36 0.05 34.51
N LEU A 508 21.08 0.68 33.57
CA LEU A 508 20.81 0.59 32.14
C LEU A 508 20.84 -0.87 31.68
N HIS A 509 21.90 -1.61 31.97
CA HIS A 509 22.00 -3.02 31.59
C HIS A 509 20.87 -3.87 32.17
N ALA A 510 20.49 -3.67 33.44
CA ALA A 510 19.37 -4.37 34.06
C ALA A 510 18.04 -4.10 33.35
N LYS A 511 17.77 -2.85 32.96
CA LYS A 511 16.59 -2.48 32.16
C LYS A 511 16.60 -3.16 30.79
N LEU A 512 17.76 -3.20 30.12
CA LEU A 512 17.90 -3.84 28.80
C LEU A 512 17.68 -5.35 28.87
N VAL A 513 18.23 -6.02 29.89
CA VAL A 513 18.03 -7.46 30.12
C VAL A 513 16.58 -7.78 30.49
N ALA A 514 15.91 -6.92 31.25
CA ALA A 514 14.49 -7.11 31.57
C ALA A 514 13.61 -6.95 30.32
N ALA A 515 13.99 -6.06 29.40
CA ALA A 515 13.26 -5.78 28.17
C ALA A 515 13.48 -6.84 27.09
N LEU A 516 14.69 -7.40 26.99
CA LEU A 516 15.06 -8.46 26.04
C LEU A 516 15.75 -9.63 26.77
N PRO A 517 15.01 -10.45 27.54
CA PRO A 517 15.57 -11.54 28.35
C PRO A 517 16.33 -12.58 27.53
N GLU A 518 15.92 -12.81 26.29
CA GLU A 518 16.56 -13.72 25.36
C GLU A 518 18.01 -13.32 25.06
N CYS A 519 18.30 -12.01 24.99
CA CYS A 519 19.63 -11.47 24.73
C CYS A 519 20.58 -11.59 25.93
N ALA A 520 20.13 -12.16 27.05
CA ALA A 520 20.90 -12.27 28.29
C ALA A 520 21.92 -13.44 28.29
N SER A 521 22.03 -14.20 27.20
CA SER A 521 22.78 -15.45 27.21
C SER A 521 24.29 -15.30 27.45
N SER A 522 24.70 -15.89 28.59
CA SER A 522 26.03 -16.36 29.00
C SER A 522 27.03 -15.39 29.64
N ALA A 523 26.64 -14.71 30.73
CA ALA A 523 27.59 -14.26 31.76
C ALA A 523 27.52 -15.17 32.99
N HIS A 524 28.21 -16.31 32.97
CA HIS A 524 28.72 -16.88 34.21
C HIS A 524 29.75 -15.88 34.78
N GLY A 525 29.30 -14.88 35.55
CA GLY A 525 30.19 -13.85 36.14
C GLY A 525 29.63 -12.43 36.32
N GLY A 526 28.39 -12.12 35.89
CA GLY A 526 27.79 -10.79 36.04
C GLY A 526 28.22 -9.76 34.97
N PHE A 527 27.54 -8.61 34.93
CA PHE A 527 27.83 -7.51 33.98
C PHE A 527 29.04 -6.69 34.45
N THR A 528 30.14 -6.77 33.69
CA THR A 528 31.32 -5.93 33.90
C THR A 528 31.47 -5.00 32.70
N PRO A 529 31.04 -3.72 32.77
CA PRO A 529 31.16 -2.81 31.65
C PRO A 529 32.63 -2.50 31.38
N HIS A 530 33.06 -2.60 30.13
CA HIS A 530 34.45 -2.39 29.73
C HIS A 530 34.56 -1.99 28.26
N LEU A 531 35.62 -1.27 27.90
CA LEU A 531 35.99 -0.98 26.51
C LEU A 531 37.33 -1.66 26.20
N SER A 532 37.33 -2.67 25.34
CA SER A 532 38.55 -3.42 24.99
C SER A 532 39.54 -2.57 24.18
N VAL A 533 40.81 -2.58 24.58
CA VAL A 533 41.88 -1.83 23.93
C VAL A 533 42.97 -2.69 23.29
N GLY A 534 43.02 -3.99 23.59
CA GLY A 534 44.00 -4.90 22.98
C GLY A 534 44.04 -6.30 23.60
N GLN A 535 44.85 -7.17 23.00
CA GLN A 535 45.15 -8.53 23.47
C GLN A 535 46.64 -8.61 23.82
N LEU A 536 46.95 -9.07 25.02
CA LEU A 536 48.31 -9.25 25.54
C LEU A 536 48.63 -10.74 25.72
N PRO A 537 49.87 -11.21 25.47
CA PRO A 537 50.24 -12.59 25.74
C PRO A 537 50.21 -12.89 27.24
N LEU A 538 49.88 -14.14 27.63
CA LEU A 538 49.97 -14.60 29.01
C LEU A 538 51.43 -14.69 29.44
N SER A 539 51.96 -13.61 30.00
CA SER A 539 53.28 -13.54 30.60
C SER A 539 53.21 -12.81 31.94
N SER A 540 54.22 -12.99 32.78
CA SER A 540 54.33 -12.34 34.11
C SER A 540 54.41 -10.80 34.05
N ASP A 541 54.39 -10.20 32.86
CA ASP A 541 54.60 -8.76 32.62
C ASP A 541 53.31 -7.95 32.35
N ILE A 542 52.13 -8.58 32.30
CA ILE A 542 50.85 -7.87 32.00
C ILE A 542 50.63 -6.68 32.97
N ALA A 543 50.85 -6.90 34.27
CA ALA A 543 50.68 -5.84 35.28
C ALA A 543 51.64 -4.66 35.07
N ARG A 544 52.88 -4.94 34.63
CA ARG A 544 53.88 -3.92 34.31
C ARG A 544 53.47 -3.11 33.07
N THR A 545 53.04 -3.78 32.00
CA THR A 545 52.56 -3.14 30.77
C THR A 545 51.33 -2.27 31.02
N LEU A 546 50.32 -2.77 31.76
CA LEU A 546 49.16 -1.97 32.13
C LEU A 546 49.54 -0.78 33.03
N GLY A 547 50.51 -0.96 33.95
CA GLY A 547 51.04 0.14 34.77
C GLY A 547 51.80 1.21 33.99
N GLU A 548 52.45 0.85 32.89
CA GLU A 548 53.04 1.81 31.95
C GLU A 548 51.95 2.58 31.18
N TRP A 549 50.93 1.88 30.67
CA TRP A 549 49.80 2.51 29.98
C TRP A 549 49.02 3.44 30.91
N GLN A 550 48.77 3.02 32.16
CA GLN A 550 48.08 3.81 33.16
C GLN A 550 48.80 5.13 33.47
N ARG A 551 50.14 5.12 33.53
CA ARG A 551 50.95 6.34 33.75
C ARG A 551 50.90 7.31 32.57
N ALA A 552 50.71 6.80 31.35
CA ALA A 552 50.60 7.61 30.14
C ALA A 552 49.16 8.05 29.82
N TRP A 553 48.15 7.46 30.47
CA TRP A 553 46.75 7.68 30.16
C TRP A 553 46.18 8.90 30.86
N ARG A 554 45.46 9.72 30.09
CA ARG A 554 44.65 10.81 30.62
C ARG A 554 43.18 10.36 30.57
N PRO A 555 42.43 10.40 31.69
CA PRO A 555 41.04 9.99 31.71
C PRO A 555 40.21 10.72 30.64
N LEU A 556 39.42 9.97 29.88
CA LEU A 556 38.57 10.52 28.81
C LEU A 556 37.12 10.53 29.28
N LYS A 557 36.52 11.71 29.33
CA LYS A 557 35.13 11.91 29.74
C LYS A 557 34.25 12.22 28.53
N PHE A 558 33.09 11.57 28.43
CA PHE A 558 32.09 11.82 27.39
C PHE A 558 30.65 11.61 27.88
N ARG A 559 29.70 12.20 27.16
CA ARG A 559 28.26 12.09 27.45
C ARG A 559 27.64 10.94 26.64
N VAL A 560 26.93 10.05 27.32
CA VAL A 560 26.09 9.01 26.72
C VAL A 560 24.67 9.55 26.59
N GLY A 561 24.19 9.72 25.35
CA GLY A 561 22.84 10.20 25.06
C GLY A 561 22.00 9.24 24.21
N GLU A 562 22.58 8.13 23.78
CA GLU A 562 21.95 7.16 22.89
C GLU A 562 22.66 5.80 22.99
N LEU A 563 21.94 4.74 22.64
CA LEU A 563 22.47 3.39 22.42
C LEU A 563 22.56 3.11 20.92
N CYS A 564 23.49 2.26 20.51
CA CYS A 564 23.70 1.95 19.09
C CYS A 564 23.44 0.47 18.81
N LEU A 565 22.58 0.20 17.82
CA LEU A 565 22.49 -1.12 17.20
C LEU A 565 23.51 -1.21 16.07
N ILE A 566 24.41 -2.17 16.19
CA ILE A 566 25.48 -2.37 15.21
C ILE A 566 25.34 -3.72 14.51
N ARG A 567 25.73 -3.77 13.23
CA ARG A 567 25.69 -4.96 12.38
C ARG A 567 27.00 -5.13 11.63
N ARG A 568 27.39 -6.37 11.30
CA ARG A 568 28.35 -6.68 10.24
C ARG A 568 27.78 -7.68 9.23
N LYS A 569 28.30 -7.67 7.98
CA LYS A 569 27.95 -8.66 6.94
C LYS A 569 29.19 -9.49 6.60
N GLY A 570 29.20 -10.77 6.96
CA GLY A 570 30.40 -11.61 6.80
C GLY A 570 31.60 -11.05 7.58
N ASP A 571 32.73 -10.86 6.92
CA ASP A 571 33.98 -10.36 7.52
C ASP A 571 34.15 -8.83 7.47
N THR A 572 33.12 -8.08 7.03
CA THR A 572 33.19 -6.61 7.04
C THR A 572 33.21 -6.05 8.48
N PRO A 573 33.74 -4.82 8.68
CA PRO A 573 33.63 -4.12 9.96
C PRO A 573 32.18 -3.92 10.38
N PHE A 574 31.96 -3.84 11.70
CA PHE A 574 30.66 -3.43 12.24
C PHE A 574 30.35 -1.98 11.88
N GLU A 575 29.09 -1.72 11.52
CA GLU A 575 28.55 -0.39 11.24
C GLU A 575 27.33 -0.12 12.12
N VAL A 576 27.03 1.16 12.38
CA VAL A 576 25.85 1.57 13.15
C VAL A 576 24.64 1.64 12.24
N ILE A 577 23.59 0.87 12.57
CA ILE A 577 22.36 0.76 11.79
C ILE A 577 21.23 1.62 12.37
N ARG A 578 21.12 1.63 13.70
CA ARG A 578 20.14 2.43 14.44
C ARG A 578 20.77 3.07 15.66
N ARG A 579 20.20 4.20 16.08
CA ARG A 579 20.55 4.92 17.32
C ARG A 579 19.27 5.11 18.12
N ILE A 580 19.25 4.56 19.34
CA ILE A 580 18.12 4.64 20.25
C ILE A 580 18.41 5.75 21.25
N PRO A 581 17.73 6.90 21.18
CA PRO A 581 18.01 8.01 22.09
C PRO A 581 17.62 7.61 23.52
N LEU A 582 18.43 8.02 24.50
CA LEU A 582 17.96 8.13 25.88
C LEU A 582 16.95 9.27 25.96
N ALA A 583 15.97 9.20 26.86
CA ALA A 583 14.96 10.24 27.01
C ALA A 583 15.66 11.61 27.16
N GLN A 584 15.57 12.45 26.13
CA GLN A 584 16.21 13.76 26.13
C GLN A 584 15.24 14.77 26.74
N ALA A 585 15.69 15.53 27.74
CA ALA A 585 15.26 16.90 27.88
C ALA A 585 15.41 17.58 26.50
N PRO A 586 14.39 18.30 25.99
CA PRO A 586 14.34 18.78 24.61
C PRO A 586 15.62 19.53 24.24
N ARG A 587 16.45 18.93 23.37
CA ARG A 587 17.51 19.66 22.68
C ARG A 587 16.82 20.70 21.82
N ALA A 588 17.22 21.96 21.98
CA ALA A 588 16.68 23.07 21.19
C ALA A 588 16.65 22.70 19.71
N ILE A 589 15.46 22.79 19.11
CA ILE A 589 15.26 22.84 17.67
C ILE A 589 16.28 23.86 17.15
N PRO A 590 17.14 23.57 16.16
CA PRO A 590 17.92 24.62 15.56
C PRO A 590 16.95 25.51 14.78
N GLU A 591 16.38 26.54 15.43
CA GLU A 591 15.61 27.62 14.78
C GLU A 591 16.39 28.19 13.57
N HIS A 592 17.71 28.04 13.60
CA HIS A 592 18.65 28.40 12.53
C HIS A 592 18.49 27.65 11.19
N GLU A 593 17.95 26.43 11.13
CA GLU A 593 17.77 25.73 9.82
C GLU A 593 16.48 26.16 9.11
N ASP A 594 15.41 26.42 9.87
CA ASP A 594 14.08 26.75 9.33
C ASP A 594 13.92 28.24 9.00
N ALA A 595 14.57 29.13 9.74
CA ALA A 595 14.44 30.58 9.57
C ALA A 595 14.68 31.06 8.11
N PRO A 596 15.74 30.62 7.40
CA PRO A 596 15.98 31.06 6.03
C PRO A 596 14.89 30.63 5.03
N LEU A 597 14.32 29.43 5.22
CA LEU A 597 13.22 28.94 4.38
C LEU A 597 11.93 29.72 4.66
N ARG A 598 11.60 29.95 5.94
CA ARG A 598 10.40 30.71 6.34
C ARG A 598 10.48 32.16 5.89
N GLU A 599 11.66 32.78 5.98
CA GLU A 599 11.91 34.13 5.45
C GLU A 599 11.74 34.19 3.93
N ALA A 600 12.27 33.20 3.19
CA ALA A 600 12.06 33.09 1.75
C ALA A 600 10.58 32.90 1.37
N LEU A 601 9.80 32.15 2.15
CA LEU A 601 8.36 31.98 1.93
C LEU A 601 7.58 33.26 2.26
N ALA A 602 7.97 33.98 3.30
CA ALA A 602 7.35 35.26 3.66
C ALA A 602 7.61 36.32 2.59
N SER A 603 8.83 36.40 2.04
CA SER A 603 9.20 37.40 1.02
C SER A 603 8.43 37.24 -0.30
N ILE A 604 7.95 36.03 -0.61
CA ILE A 604 7.11 35.76 -1.79
C ILE A 604 5.60 35.78 -1.49
N GLY A 605 5.19 36.19 -0.28
CA GLY A 605 3.77 36.32 0.10
C GLY A 605 3.03 34.98 0.24
N ALA A 606 3.74 33.88 0.52
CA ALA A 606 3.14 32.54 0.65
C ALA A 606 2.43 32.31 2.00
N VAL A 607 2.47 33.27 2.92
CA VAL A 607 1.85 33.20 4.25
C VAL A 607 0.77 34.29 4.35
N GLU A 608 -0.45 33.92 4.73
CA GLU A 608 -1.53 34.88 4.96
C GLU A 608 -1.30 35.67 6.25
N SER A 609 -1.68 36.95 6.25
CA SER A 609 -1.65 37.76 7.47
C SER A 609 -2.79 37.34 8.42
N ARG A 610 -2.59 37.55 9.73
CA ARG A 610 -3.65 37.30 10.73
C ARG A 610 -4.94 38.08 10.44
N GLU A 611 -4.79 39.30 9.93
CA GLU A 611 -5.91 40.16 9.53
C GLU A 611 -6.64 39.61 8.30
N GLY A 612 -5.91 39.12 7.30
CA GLY A 612 -6.49 38.47 6.11
C GLY A 612 -7.30 37.23 6.49
N HIS A 613 -6.74 36.39 7.37
CA HIS A 613 -7.43 35.20 7.87
C HIS A 613 -8.71 35.53 8.65
N ALA A 614 -8.67 36.57 9.50
CA ALA A 614 -9.84 37.04 10.24
C ALA A 614 -10.93 37.59 9.30
N ALA A 615 -10.56 38.38 8.30
CA ALA A 615 -11.48 38.90 7.29
C ALA A 615 -12.14 37.78 6.49
N ARG A 616 -11.36 36.75 6.11
CA ARG A 616 -11.86 35.56 5.41
C ARG A 616 -12.82 34.74 6.25
N THR A 617 -12.52 34.54 7.52
CA THR A 617 -13.41 33.83 8.45
C THR A 617 -14.73 34.58 8.61
N ALA A 618 -14.70 35.92 8.73
CA ALA A 618 -15.90 36.73 8.78
C ALA A 618 -16.71 36.67 7.47
N ALA A 619 -16.04 36.68 6.31
CA ALA A 619 -16.71 36.56 5.01
C ALA A 619 -17.38 35.18 4.83
N VAL A 620 -16.74 34.10 5.28
CA VAL A 620 -17.31 32.74 5.27
C VAL A 620 -18.57 32.67 6.13
N GLU A 621 -18.55 33.29 7.32
CA GLU A 621 -19.71 33.35 8.21
C GLU A 621 -20.86 34.16 7.61
N LEU A 622 -20.57 35.28 6.95
CA LEU A 622 -21.59 36.04 6.22
C LEU A 622 -22.22 35.21 5.08
N LEU A 623 -21.40 34.51 4.29
CA LEU A 623 -21.90 33.65 3.21
C LEU A 623 -22.74 32.49 3.76
N ARG A 624 -22.35 31.92 4.91
CA ARG A 624 -23.12 30.88 5.61
C ARG A 624 -24.53 31.37 5.94
N GLN A 625 -24.64 32.56 6.53
CA GLN A 625 -25.94 33.17 6.85
C GLN A 625 -26.81 33.41 5.61
N HIS A 626 -26.22 33.79 4.47
CA HIS A 626 -26.97 33.91 3.22
C HIS A 626 -27.48 32.54 2.72
N CYS A 627 -26.66 31.49 2.79
CA CYS A 627 -27.06 30.14 2.38
C CYS A 627 -28.16 29.57 3.30
N GLU A 628 -28.05 29.77 4.61
CA GLU A 628 -29.03 29.28 5.59
C GLU A 628 -30.42 29.90 5.39
N ARG A 629 -30.49 31.19 5.04
CA ARG A 629 -31.77 31.86 4.70
C ARG A 629 -32.43 31.27 3.44
N ILE A 630 -31.63 30.70 2.54
CA ILE A 630 -32.08 30.02 1.31
C ILE A 630 -32.37 28.53 1.58
N GLY A 631 -32.14 28.05 2.81
CA GLY A 631 -32.37 26.66 3.22
C GLY A 631 -31.22 25.72 2.91
N ALA A 632 -30.00 26.21 2.68
CA ALA A 632 -28.82 25.40 2.41
C ALA A 632 -27.74 25.58 3.49
N SER A 633 -27.03 24.50 3.80
CA SER A 633 -25.87 24.50 4.71
C SER A 633 -24.57 24.72 3.94
N LEU A 634 -23.70 25.62 4.42
CA LEU A 634 -22.43 25.96 3.76
C LEU A 634 -21.25 25.17 4.34
N HIS A 635 -20.50 24.49 3.47
CA HIS A 635 -19.32 23.71 3.83
C HIS A 635 -18.10 24.15 3.03
N PRO A 636 -17.22 25.00 3.60
CA PRO A 636 -15.94 25.35 3.00
C PRO A 636 -14.97 24.16 2.97
N TYR A 637 -14.13 24.06 1.93
CA TYR A 637 -13.12 23.03 1.80
C TYR A 637 -11.83 23.57 1.15
N GLY A 638 -10.94 22.69 0.70
CA GLY A 638 -9.74 23.09 -0.03
C GLY A 638 -8.71 23.82 0.84
N SER A 639 -8.01 24.81 0.28
CA SER A 639 -6.92 25.50 0.98
C SER A 639 -7.35 26.22 2.25
N TYR A 640 -8.58 26.74 2.28
CA TYR A 640 -9.13 27.42 3.46
C TYR A 640 -9.26 26.46 4.65
N LEU A 641 -9.92 25.32 4.45
CA LEU A 641 -10.10 24.33 5.50
C LEU A 641 -8.76 23.72 5.97
N LEU A 642 -7.78 23.62 5.07
CA LEU A 642 -6.42 23.17 5.40
C LEU A 642 -5.57 24.22 6.13
N GLY A 643 -5.97 25.50 6.14
CA GLY A 643 -5.18 26.62 6.65
C GLY A 643 -3.92 26.91 5.82
N THR A 644 -4.00 26.70 4.50
CA THR A 644 -2.89 26.88 3.54
C THR A 644 -3.22 27.85 2.41
N ASP A 645 -4.30 28.59 2.57
CA ASP A 645 -4.66 29.75 1.79
C ASP A 645 -3.67 30.92 2.03
N GLY A 646 -3.52 31.75 1.01
CA GLY A 646 -2.73 32.98 1.03
C GLY A 646 -3.59 34.18 0.68
N ALA A 647 -3.04 35.40 0.76
CA ALA A 647 -3.78 36.67 0.65
C ALA A 647 -4.64 36.85 -0.62
N GLY A 648 -4.40 36.09 -1.68
CA GLY A 648 -5.20 36.10 -2.92
C GLY A 648 -5.89 34.78 -3.25
N SER A 649 -5.94 33.82 -2.31
CA SER A 649 -6.65 32.55 -2.53
C SER A 649 -8.16 32.75 -2.47
N ASP A 650 -8.88 32.03 -3.30
CA ASP A 650 -10.32 31.82 -3.23
C ASP A 650 -10.69 30.86 -2.08
N VAL A 651 -11.95 30.92 -1.66
CA VAL A 651 -12.56 29.93 -0.77
C VAL A 651 -13.46 29.02 -1.59
N ASP A 652 -13.04 27.77 -1.75
CA ASP A 652 -13.88 26.71 -2.30
C ASP A 652 -14.93 26.30 -1.26
N ALA A 653 -16.20 26.24 -1.66
CA ALA A 653 -17.28 25.80 -0.78
C ALA A 653 -18.38 25.03 -1.51
N VAL A 654 -19.07 24.16 -0.80
CA VAL A 654 -20.29 23.50 -1.27
C VAL A 654 -21.46 23.85 -0.35
N ALA A 655 -22.55 24.34 -0.95
CA ALA A 655 -23.83 24.50 -0.28
C ALA A 655 -24.67 23.23 -0.48
N ILE A 656 -25.13 22.62 0.61
CA ILE A 656 -25.98 21.43 0.58
C ILE A 656 -27.40 21.82 1.01
N GLY A 657 -28.36 21.66 0.11
CA GLY A 657 -29.74 22.10 0.32
C GLY A 657 -30.79 21.04 -0.05
N PRO A 658 -32.08 21.41 0.01
CA PRO A 658 -33.21 20.51 -0.17
C PRO A 658 -33.41 20.04 -1.63
N ALA A 659 -34.01 18.86 -1.80
CA ALA A 659 -34.26 18.24 -3.11
C ALA A 659 -35.11 19.15 -4.03
N GLU A 660 -36.02 19.92 -3.43
CA GLU A 660 -36.95 20.81 -4.11
C GLU A 660 -36.26 22.08 -4.65
N LEU A 661 -35.04 22.38 -4.20
CA LEU A 661 -34.29 23.56 -4.63
C LEU A 661 -33.31 23.17 -5.73
N SER A 662 -33.61 23.58 -6.96
CA SER A 662 -32.68 23.36 -8.08
C SER A 662 -31.42 24.22 -7.94
N ARG A 663 -30.34 23.81 -8.60
CA ARG A 663 -29.06 24.54 -8.65
C ARG A 663 -29.22 25.96 -9.17
N ASP A 664 -30.00 26.13 -10.24
CA ASP A 664 -30.26 27.44 -10.84
C ASP A 664 -31.13 28.31 -9.93
N ALA A 665 -32.11 27.71 -9.26
CA ALA A 665 -32.94 28.42 -8.28
C ALA A 665 -32.11 28.85 -7.05
N PHE A 666 -31.20 27.99 -6.57
CA PHE A 666 -30.25 28.34 -5.51
C PHE A 666 -29.33 29.49 -5.94
N ALA A 667 -28.72 29.38 -7.11
CA ALA A 667 -27.84 30.41 -7.66
C ALA A 667 -28.57 31.75 -7.79
N GLN A 668 -29.78 31.74 -8.39
CA GLN A 668 -30.59 32.94 -8.57
C GLN A 668 -31.00 33.56 -7.22
N SER A 669 -31.41 32.74 -6.25
CA SER A 669 -31.77 33.20 -4.91
C SER A 669 -30.56 33.83 -4.20
N LEU A 670 -29.38 33.25 -4.37
CA LEU A 670 -28.14 33.80 -3.80
C LEU A 670 -27.72 35.11 -4.47
N LEU A 671 -27.79 35.19 -5.80
CA LEU A 671 -27.51 36.42 -6.56
C LEU A 671 -28.44 37.57 -6.12
N GLN A 672 -29.72 37.28 -5.85
CA GLN A 672 -30.69 38.26 -5.35
C GLN A 672 -30.44 38.68 -3.90
N ALA A 673 -29.89 37.78 -3.08
CA ALA A 673 -29.56 38.05 -1.68
C ALA A 673 -28.26 38.87 -1.51
N LEU A 674 -27.44 38.98 -2.56
CA LEU A 674 -26.16 39.68 -2.57
C LEU A 674 -26.27 41.03 -3.31
N ALA A 675 -25.27 41.90 -3.12
CA ALA A 675 -25.23 43.18 -3.80
C ALA A 675 -25.07 43.00 -5.32
N PRO A 676 -25.74 43.82 -6.18
CA PRO A 676 -25.59 43.73 -7.63
C PRO A 676 -24.13 43.80 -8.07
N GLY A 677 -23.70 42.90 -8.95
CA GLY A 677 -22.33 42.83 -9.47
C GLY A 677 -21.31 42.16 -8.53
N SER A 678 -21.72 41.73 -7.32
CA SER A 678 -20.84 41.00 -6.38
C SER A 678 -20.80 39.49 -6.61
N ALA A 679 -21.71 38.94 -7.43
CA ALA A 679 -21.80 37.52 -7.73
C ALA A 679 -22.21 37.27 -9.19
N ARG A 680 -21.76 36.16 -9.76
CA ARG A 680 -22.16 35.66 -11.08
C ARG A 680 -22.28 34.15 -11.07
N TYR A 681 -23.24 33.63 -11.82
CA TYR A 681 -23.43 32.18 -11.97
C TYR A 681 -22.74 31.65 -13.23
N VAL A 682 -21.95 30.59 -13.07
CA VAL A 682 -21.25 29.90 -14.16
C VAL A 682 -21.95 28.56 -14.39
N ALA A 683 -22.91 28.54 -15.31
CA ALA A 683 -23.72 27.36 -15.62
C ALA A 683 -22.93 26.32 -16.46
N ASP A 684 -22.18 26.79 -17.46
CA ASP A 684 -21.52 25.95 -18.47
C ASP A 684 -20.14 25.46 -18.00
N ALA A 685 -20.10 24.73 -16.88
CA ALA A 685 -18.90 24.13 -16.32
C ALA A 685 -19.14 22.68 -15.88
N ALA A 686 -18.06 21.88 -15.77
CA ALA A 686 -18.15 20.51 -15.26
C ALA A 686 -18.73 20.44 -13.83
N ILE A 687 -18.57 21.52 -13.05
CA ILE A 687 -19.24 21.76 -11.79
C ILE A 687 -19.79 23.19 -11.88
N PRO A 688 -21.10 23.38 -12.11
CA PRO A 688 -21.66 24.73 -12.15
C PRO A 688 -21.61 25.36 -10.75
N LEU A 689 -21.18 26.61 -10.70
CA LEU A 689 -20.84 27.31 -9.45
C LEU A 689 -21.19 28.79 -9.52
N VAL A 690 -21.40 29.39 -8.35
CA VAL A 690 -21.52 30.85 -8.18
C VAL A 690 -20.16 31.39 -7.79
N LYS A 691 -19.60 32.28 -8.62
CA LYS A 691 -18.41 33.06 -8.28
C LYS A 691 -18.87 34.36 -7.63
N LEU A 692 -18.40 34.64 -6.43
CA LEU A 692 -18.79 35.86 -5.72
C LEU A 692 -17.64 36.45 -4.90
N THR A 693 -17.73 37.75 -4.65
CA THR A 693 -16.81 38.48 -3.78
C THR A 693 -17.58 39.05 -2.60
N LEU A 694 -17.19 38.68 -1.38
CA LEU A 694 -17.82 39.14 -0.15
C LEU A 694 -16.75 39.59 0.83
N GLY A 695 -16.84 40.83 1.34
CA GLY A 695 -15.83 41.37 2.26
C GLY A 695 -14.41 41.43 1.69
N GLY A 696 -14.25 41.54 0.36
CA GLY A 696 -12.95 41.50 -0.32
C GLY A 696 -12.39 40.09 -0.54
N VAL A 697 -13.16 39.05 -0.23
CA VAL A 697 -12.78 37.63 -0.38
C VAL A 697 -13.57 36.99 -1.51
N SER A 698 -12.86 36.32 -2.42
CA SER A 698 -13.45 35.57 -3.53
C SER A 698 -13.87 34.17 -3.09
N PHE A 699 -15.03 33.71 -3.56
CA PHE A 699 -15.56 32.36 -3.32
C PHE A 699 -15.96 31.70 -4.63
N ASP A 700 -15.66 30.41 -4.73
CA ASP A 700 -16.21 29.50 -5.74
C ASP A 700 -17.19 28.55 -5.02
N LEU A 701 -18.49 28.86 -5.14
CA LEU A 701 -19.56 28.16 -4.41
C LEU A 701 -20.33 27.20 -5.32
N ALA A 702 -20.15 25.90 -5.10
CA ALA A 702 -20.96 24.86 -5.74
C ALA A 702 -22.22 24.56 -4.89
N TYR A 703 -23.23 23.95 -5.53
CA TYR A 703 -24.44 23.48 -4.84
C TYR A 703 -24.59 21.95 -4.95
N ALA A 704 -25.19 21.30 -3.96
CA ALA A 704 -25.61 19.91 -4.02
C ALA A 704 -27.01 19.78 -3.39
N GLY A 705 -27.98 19.26 -4.14
CA GLY A 705 -29.30 18.93 -3.60
C GLY A 705 -29.26 17.56 -2.93
N ARG A 706 -29.76 17.46 -1.70
CA ARG A 706 -30.00 16.17 -1.04
C ARG A 706 -31.11 15.40 -1.77
N PRO A 707 -31.10 14.06 -1.79
CA PRO A 707 -32.20 13.30 -2.39
C PRO A 707 -33.54 13.53 -1.70
N GLU A 708 -34.63 13.26 -2.40
CA GLU A 708 -35.99 13.43 -1.88
C GLU A 708 -36.19 12.58 -0.60
N GLY A 709 -36.76 13.19 0.43
CA GLY A 709 -37.00 12.53 1.73
C GLY A 709 -35.79 12.35 2.65
N VAL A 710 -34.56 12.60 2.19
CA VAL A 710 -33.33 12.47 3.02
C VAL A 710 -33.14 13.73 3.86
N PRO A 711 -33.22 13.71 5.20
CA PRO A 711 -33.11 14.91 6.05
C PRO A 711 -31.75 15.62 5.94
N PRO A 712 -31.58 16.85 6.46
CA PRO A 712 -30.27 17.47 6.57
C PRO A 712 -29.33 16.62 7.44
N GLU A 713 -28.22 16.17 6.86
CA GLU A 713 -27.22 15.31 7.50
C GLU A 713 -25.81 15.88 7.31
N ASP A 714 -24.85 15.31 8.04
CA ASP A 714 -23.43 15.58 7.83
C ASP A 714 -23.01 15.22 6.38
N PRO A 715 -22.16 16.02 5.71
CA PRO A 715 -21.77 15.77 4.32
C PRO A 715 -21.13 14.41 4.04
N LEU A 716 -20.37 13.83 4.98
CA LEU A 716 -19.77 12.51 4.81
C LEU A 716 -20.82 11.41 4.95
N THR A 717 -21.80 11.60 5.82
CA THR A 717 -22.95 10.69 5.96
C THR A 717 -23.80 10.70 4.69
N LEU A 718 -24.11 11.89 4.16
CA LEU A 718 -24.80 12.06 2.88
C LEU A 718 -24.05 11.35 1.75
N LEU A 719 -22.73 11.52 1.66
CA LEU A 719 -21.92 10.86 0.64
C LEU A 719 -21.93 9.33 0.79
N GLY A 720 -21.81 8.83 2.03
CA GLY A 720 -21.71 7.40 2.32
C GLY A 720 -23.00 6.62 2.12
N LEU A 721 -24.15 7.20 2.46
CA LEU A 721 -25.46 6.56 2.36
C LEU A 721 -26.17 6.85 1.03
N HIS A 722 -25.92 8.03 0.45
CA HIS A 722 -26.72 8.57 -0.65
C HIS A 722 -25.90 9.09 -1.84
N GLY A 723 -24.59 8.90 -1.87
CA GLY A 723 -23.71 9.45 -2.90
C GLY A 723 -24.11 9.08 -4.34
N GLU A 724 -24.63 7.87 -4.57
CA GLU A 724 -25.10 7.42 -5.90
C GLU A 724 -26.39 8.11 -6.36
N GLN A 725 -27.14 8.72 -5.44
CA GLN A 725 -28.40 9.43 -5.71
C GLN A 725 -28.17 10.93 -5.97
N LEU A 726 -26.97 11.44 -5.68
CA LEU A 726 -26.60 12.83 -5.98
C LEU A 726 -26.41 13.02 -7.48
N ASP A 727 -26.81 14.20 -7.99
CA ASP A 727 -26.51 14.57 -9.36
C ASP A 727 -24.98 14.62 -9.59
N PRO A 728 -24.48 14.39 -10.82
CA PRO A 728 -23.04 14.31 -11.06
C PRO A 728 -22.24 15.54 -10.62
N ALA A 729 -22.82 16.75 -10.68
CA ALA A 729 -22.13 17.96 -10.23
C ALA A 729 -22.18 18.09 -8.70
N GLY A 730 -23.32 17.77 -8.08
CA GLY A 730 -23.46 17.68 -6.63
C GLY A 730 -22.49 16.67 -6.00
N LEU A 731 -22.42 15.46 -6.55
CA LEU A 731 -21.48 14.42 -6.11
C LEU A 731 -20.02 14.90 -6.19
N ARG A 732 -19.62 15.54 -7.31
CA ARG A 732 -18.27 16.09 -7.46
C ARG A 732 -17.94 17.18 -6.43
N ALA A 733 -18.90 18.04 -6.10
CA ALA A 733 -18.73 19.10 -5.11
C ALA A 733 -18.55 18.52 -3.69
N VAL A 734 -19.40 17.57 -3.29
CA VAL A 734 -19.31 16.91 -1.98
C VAL A 734 -18.03 16.07 -1.86
N LEU A 735 -17.59 15.40 -2.94
CA LEU A 735 -16.32 14.68 -2.96
C LEU A 735 -15.10 15.59 -2.71
N GLY A 736 -15.12 16.84 -3.18
CA GLY A 736 -14.03 17.80 -2.91
C GLY A 736 -13.87 18.12 -1.41
N LEU A 737 -15.00 18.24 -0.71
CA LEU A 737 -15.04 18.37 0.74
C LEU A 737 -14.54 17.09 1.42
N ALA A 738 -15.07 15.92 1.02
CA ALA A 738 -14.67 14.63 1.58
C ALA A 738 -13.17 14.37 1.43
N ASP A 739 -12.60 14.70 0.27
CA ASP A 739 -11.17 14.55 0.02
C ASP A 739 -10.31 15.44 0.93
N THR A 740 -10.78 16.66 1.20
CA THR A 740 -10.10 17.58 2.11
C THR A 740 -10.15 17.04 3.55
N LEU A 741 -11.31 16.55 3.99
CA LEU A 741 -11.49 15.98 5.32
C LEU A 741 -10.67 14.70 5.53
N GLY A 742 -10.72 13.75 4.58
CA GLY A 742 -9.92 12.53 4.64
C GLY A 742 -8.42 12.79 4.63
N LEU A 743 -7.98 13.86 3.96
CA LEU A 743 -6.59 14.30 4.03
C LEU A 743 -6.22 14.86 5.42
N MET A 744 -7.09 15.68 6.01
CA MET A 744 -6.87 16.23 7.34
C MET A 744 -6.78 15.12 8.38
N ASP A 745 -7.67 14.14 8.32
CA ASP A 745 -7.66 12.97 9.20
C ASP A 745 -6.32 12.21 9.11
N ALA A 746 -5.80 12.01 7.89
CA ALA A 746 -4.51 11.37 7.69
C ALA A 746 -3.31 12.14 8.30
N VAL A 747 -3.37 13.48 8.33
CA VAL A 747 -2.26 14.34 8.79
C VAL A 747 -2.37 14.69 10.28
N ALA A 748 -3.58 14.80 10.83
CA ALA A 748 -3.89 15.41 12.13
C ALA A 748 -3.58 14.53 13.36
N ARG A 749 -2.36 13.96 13.41
CA ARG A 749 -1.88 13.20 14.58
C ARG A 749 -1.41 14.10 15.73
N ASP A 750 -0.75 15.21 15.40
CA ASP A 750 -0.29 16.21 16.37
C ASP A 750 -0.18 17.61 15.74
N ALA A 751 -0.19 18.65 16.59
CA ALA A 751 -0.18 20.04 16.14
C ALA A 751 1.12 20.45 15.44
N ALA A 752 2.26 19.90 15.85
CA ALA A 752 3.56 20.23 15.26
C ALA A 752 3.67 19.68 13.83
N ARG A 753 3.27 18.42 13.63
CA ARG A 753 3.19 17.78 12.30
C ARG A 753 2.26 18.54 11.36
N THR A 754 1.10 18.96 11.87
CA THR A 754 0.14 19.75 11.08
C THR A 754 0.76 21.06 10.59
N GLU A 755 1.49 21.78 11.45
CA GLU A 755 2.13 23.03 11.03
C GLU A 755 3.29 22.81 10.05
N ARG A 756 4.06 21.72 10.22
CA ARG A 756 5.10 21.34 9.26
C ARG A 756 4.51 20.95 7.91
N PHE A 757 3.40 20.22 7.89
CA PHE A 757 2.66 19.91 6.67
C PHE A 757 2.22 21.18 5.96
N ARG A 758 1.66 22.17 6.68
CA ARG A 758 1.26 23.45 6.09
C ARG A 758 2.44 24.20 5.49
N THR A 759 3.57 24.25 6.19
CA THR A 759 4.79 24.89 5.68
C THR A 759 5.34 24.18 4.44
N LEU A 760 5.42 22.84 4.47
CA LEU A 760 5.78 22.03 3.31
C LEU A 760 4.86 22.33 2.12
N LEU A 761 3.54 22.33 2.32
CA LEU A 761 2.58 22.55 1.25
C LEU A 761 2.69 23.96 0.66
N ARG A 762 2.87 24.99 1.50
CA ARG A 762 3.10 26.38 1.03
C ARG A 762 4.35 26.44 0.14
N ALA A 763 5.45 25.81 0.55
CA ALA A 763 6.67 25.75 -0.26
C ALA A 763 6.47 25.01 -1.58
N VAL A 764 5.84 23.83 -1.57
CA VAL A 764 5.57 23.04 -2.78
C VAL A 764 4.66 23.80 -3.75
N LYS A 765 3.58 24.43 -3.26
CA LYS A 765 2.67 25.22 -4.12
C LYS A 765 3.37 26.45 -4.70
N ALA A 766 4.18 27.16 -3.90
CA ALA A 766 4.95 28.30 -4.37
C ALA A 766 5.95 27.91 -5.46
N TRP A 767 6.71 26.84 -5.24
CA TRP A 767 7.61 26.28 -6.24
C TRP A 767 6.87 25.86 -7.52
N ALA A 768 5.82 25.06 -7.40
CA ALA A 768 5.08 24.55 -8.57
C ALA A 768 4.49 25.68 -9.42
N ARG A 769 4.01 26.77 -8.79
CA ARG A 769 3.53 27.97 -9.47
C ARG A 769 4.65 28.72 -10.18
N ALA A 770 5.77 28.97 -9.48
CA ALA A 770 6.93 29.63 -10.06
C ALA A 770 7.48 28.87 -11.28
N ARG A 771 7.42 27.53 -11.24
CA ARG A 771 7.89 26.66 -12.32
C ARG A 771 6.84 26.33 -13.38
N GLY A 772 5.65 26.94 -13.32
CA GLY A 772 4.60 26.77 -14.33
C GLY A 772 4.00 25.36 -14.42
N ILE A 773 4.14 24.55 -13.35
CA ILE A 773 3.65 23.16 -13.28
C ILE A 773 2.47 23.00 -12.29
N TYR A 774 1.86 24.12 -11.90
CA TYR A 774 0.64 24.17 -11.09
C TYR A 774 -0.57 24.47 -11.98
N SER A 775 -1.10 23.47 -12.70
CA SER A 775 -2.33 23.61 -13.49
C SER A 775 -2.84 22.26 -13.99
N HIS A 776 -3.97 21.80 -13.46
CA HIS A 776 -4.66 20.61 -13.97
C HIS A 776 -5.17 20.78 -15.41
N ALA A 777 -5.59 22.00 -15.78
CA ALA A 777 -6.10 22.33 -17.11
C ALA A 777 -5.02 22.26 -18.20
N LEU A 778 -3.76 22.57 -17.86
CA LEU A 778 -2.61 22.47 -18.77
C LEU A 778 -1.97 21.08 -18.79
N GLY A 779 -2.57 20.08 -18.14
CA GLY A 779 -2.01 18.73 -18.05
C GLY A 779 -0.87 18.59 -17.05
N TYR A 780 -0.75 19.49 -16.08
CA TYR A 780 0.12 19.31 -14.91
C TYR A 780 -0.70 18.94 -13.66
N LEU A 781 -0.08 19.00 -12.49
CA LEU A 781 -0.74 18.71 -11.22
C LEU A 781 -1.55 19.90 -10.73
N GLY A 782 -2.77 19.63 -10.27
CA GLY A 782 -3.65 20.60 -9.62
C GLY A 782 -3.34 20.77 -8.13
N GLY A 783 -4.09 21.66 -7.46
CA GLY A 783 -3.92 21.94 -6.04
C GLY A 783 -4.05 20.68 -5.18
N LEU A 784 -5.14 19.91 -5.35
CA LEU A 784 -5.36 18.67 -4.61
C LEU A 784 -4.21 17.66 -4.79
N SER A 785 -3.71 17.47 -6.01
CA SER A 785 -2.60 16.55 -6.28
C SER A 785 -1.34 16.94 -5.50
N TRP A 786 -0.94 18.21 -5.52
CA TRP A 786 0.21 18.68 -4.74
C TRP A 786 0.00 18.55 -3.23
N THR A 787 -1.22 18.81 -2.75
CA THR A 787 -1.60 18.62 -1.35
C THR A 787 -1.47 17.15 -0.93
N LEU A 788 -1.95 16.21 -1.75
CA LEU A 788 -1.85 14.77 -1.49
C LEU A 788 -0.40 14.28 -1.45
N LEU A 789 0.45 14.74 -2.39
CA LEU A 789 1.88 14.43 -2.38
C LEU A 789 2.55 14.96 -1.10
N ALA A 790 2.26 16.19 -0.70
CA ALA A 790 2.82 16.78 0.52
C ALA A 790 2.34 16.06 1.78
N ALA A 791 1.07 15.70 1.85
CA ALA A 791 0.49 14.93 2.96
C ALA A 791 1.12 13.53 3.04
N TRP A 792 1.34 12.88 1.90
CA TRP A 792 1.99 11.56 1.86
C TRP A 792 3.42 11.64 2.40
N ALA A 793 4.19 12.64 1.95
CA ALA A 793 5.56 12.84 2.43
C ALA A 793 5.60 13.15 3.93
N CYS A 794 4.67 13.97 4.43
CA CYS A 794 4.61 14.33 5.86
C CYS A 794 4.17 13.16 6.75
N THR A 795 3.22 12.34 6.30
CA THR A 795 2.71 11.20 7.07
C THR A 795 3.70 10.03 7.15
N ARG A 796 4.58 9.89 6.16
CA ARG A 796 5.59 8.82 6.07
C ARG A 796 7.03 9.28 6.29
N ALA A 797 7.22 10.54 6.68
CA ALA A 797 8.54 11.07 7.00
C ALA A 797 9.15 10.35 8.21
N THR A 798 10.45 10.04 8.12
CA THR A 798 11.22 9.53 9.25
C THR A 798 11.34 10.59 10.36
N PRO A 799 11.68 10.20 11.60
CA PRO A 799 11.95 11.17 12.67
C PRO A 799 12.99 12.23 12.26
N ASP A 800 14.00 11.84 11.45
CA ASP A 800 14.99 12.75 10.88
C ASP A 800 14.35 13.79 9.94
N ALA A 801 13.56 13.33 8.97
CA ALA A 801 12.89 14.22 8.03
C ALA A 801 11.89 15.16 8.73
N MET A 802 11.32 14.75 9.86
CA MET A 802 10.41 15.57 10.68
C MET A 802 11.12 16.57 11.61
N ARG A 803 12.46 16.60 11.65
CA ARG A 803 13.22 17.48 12.55
C ARG A 803 13.06 18.97 12.21
N SER A 804 12.95 19.31 10.93
CA SER A 804 12.90 20.68 10.44
C SER A 804 12.06 20.79 9.17
N ASP A 805 11.53 21.97 8.87
CA ASP A 805 10.78 22.25 7.64
C ASP A 805 11.66 22.03 6.42
N ALA A 806 12.94 22.42 6.53
CA ALA A 806 13.95 22.22 5.49
C ALA A 806 14.24 20.72 5.24
N ALA A 807 14.34 19.91 6.31
CA ALA A 807 14.53 18.46 6.19
C ALA A 807 13.32 17.77 5.56
N LEU A 808 12.10 18.18 5.94
CA LEU A 808 10.88 17.63 5.38
C LEU A 808 10.72 17.99 3.89
N LEU A 809 11.07 19.23 3.51
CA LEU A 809 11.08 19.64 2.12
C LEU A 809 12.12 18.87 1.29
N ALA A 810 13.30 18.59 1.86
CA ALA A 810 14.31 17.74 1.23
C ALA A 810 13.81 16.29 1.06
N HIS A 811 13.11 15.75 2.06
CA HIS A 811 12.49 14.43 1.97
C HIS A 811 11.42 14.37 0.88
N PHE A 812 10.56 15.39 0.75
CA PHE A 812 9.55 15.48 -0.30
C PHE A 812 10.18 15.40 -1.70
N PHE A 813 11.14 16.28 -2.02
CA PHE A 813 11.77 16.29 -3.34
C PHE A 813 12.65 15.07 -3.57
N GLY A 814 13.34 14.55 -2.55
CA GLY A 814 14.09 13.30 -2.63
C GLY A 814 13.20 12.12 -3.00
N THR A 815 12.03 12.02 -2.36
CA THR A 815 11.04 10.97 -2.59
C THR A 815 10.47 11.05 -4.00
N PHE A 816 9.84 12.16 -4.38
CA PHE A 816 9.10 12.23 -5.64
C PHE A 816 9.98 12.33 -6.88
N ALA A 817 11.23 12.77 -6.74
CA ALA A 817 12.22 12.68 -7.81
C ALA A 817 12.67 11.23 -8.10
N ALA A 818 12.64 10.36 -7.09
CA ALA A 818 13.02 8.94 -7.18
C ALA A 818 11.83 7.97 -7.24
N TRP A 819 10.59 8.50 -7.20
CA TRP A 819 9.39 7.69 -7.10
C TRP A 819 9.22 6.76 -8.32
N PRO A 820 8.90 5.48 -8.12
CA PRO A 820 8.77 4.49 -9.20
C PRO A 820 7.42 4.62 -9.92
N TRP A 821 7.19 5.76 -10.57
CA TRP A 821 6.01 5.96 -11.42
C TRP A 821 5.89 4.84 -12.48
N PRO A 822 4.70 4.27 -12.72
CA PRO A 822 3.37 4.75 -12.33
C PRO A 822 2.84 4.15 -11.00
N GLN A 823 3.68 3.83 -10.02
CA GLN A 823 3.19 3.43 -8.70
C GLN A 823 2.28 4.52 -8.10
N PRO A 824 1.03 4.21 -7.69
CA PRO A 824 0.12 5.19 -7.12
C PRO A 824 0.59 5.78 -5.79
N VAL A 825 0.36 7.07 -5.59
CA VAL A 825 0.47 7.73 -4.29
C VAL A 825 -0.91 7.77 -3.64
N THR A 826 -1.05 7.09 -2.50
CA THR A 826 -2.33 6.92 -1.78
C THR A 826 -2.16 7.26 -0.29
N LEU A 827 -3.14 7.98 0.28
CA LEU A 827 -3.13 8.34 1.70
C LEU A 827 -3.84 7.31 2.57
N THR A 828 -4.93 6.71 2.08
CA THR A 828 -5.82 5.85 2.86
C THR A 828 -5.71 4.38 2.44
N PRO A 829 -5.87 3.42 3.37
CA PRO A 829 -5.87 1.99 3.05
C PRO A 829 -6.90 1.59 1.98
N GLU A 830 -8.06 2.25 1.97
CA GLU A 830 -9.17 1.99 1.04
C GLU A 830 -8.77 2.32 -0.39
N THR A 831 -8.06 3.44 -0.59
CA THR A 831 -7.64 3.91 -1.90
C THR A 831 -6.30 3.32 -2.36
N ALA A 832 -5.56 2.64 -1.47
CA ALA A 832 -4.36 1.86 -1.79
C ALA A 832 -4.61 0.72 -2.80
N ARG A 833 -5.88 0.35 -2.98
CA ARG A 833 -6.33 -0.64 -3.97
C ARG A 833 -6.42 -0.08 -5.40
N TYR A 834 -6.24 1.23 -5.61
CA TYR A 834 -6.23 1.83 -6.94
C TYR A 834 -5.19 1.14 -7.84
N ARG A 835 -5.57 0.82 -9.08
CA ARG A 835 -4.68 0.23 -10.08
C ARG A 835 -4.65 1.15 -11.30
N PRO A 836 -3.47 1.56 -11.78
CA PRO A 836 -3.35 2.39 -12.97
C PRO A 836 -4.06 1.77 -14.17
N GLU A 837 -4.95 2.52 -14.81
CA GLU A 837 -5.70 2.05 -15.99
C GLU A 837 -5.04 2.56 -17.29
N GLY A 838 -4.35 1.67 -17.98
CA GLY A 838 -3.82 1.92 -19.32
C GLY A 838 -2.65 2.92 -19.38
N LYS A 839 -2.42 3.48 -20.58
CA LYS A 839 -1.23 4.31 -20.88
C LYS A 839 -1.30 5.75 -20.35
N ARG A 840 -2.38 6.13 -19.65
CA ARG A 840 -2.66 7.52 -19.23
C ARG A 840 -2.37 7.80 -17.75
N ASP A 841 -2.28 6.77 -16.93
CA ASP A 841 -1.89 6.91 -15.52
C ASP A 841 -0.37 6.96 -15.36
N LEU A 842 0.26 8.01 -15.87
CA LEU A 842 1.71 8.20 -15.81
C LEU A 842 2.20 8.61 -14.41
N LEU A 843 1.38 9.39 -13.69
CA LEU A 843 1.69 9.93 -12.37
C LEU A 843 0.44 9.82 -11.47
N PRO A 844 0.00 8.60 -11.07
CA PRO A 844 -1.24 8.44 -10.32
C PRO A 844 -1.15 8.99 -8.90
N VAL A 845 -1.95 10.03 -8.62
CA VAL A 845 -2.10 10.63 -7.28
C VAL A 845 -3.55 10.53 -6.87
N ILE A 846 -3.82 9.70 -5.87
CA ILE A 846 -5.18 9.19 -5.62
C ILE A 846 -5.84 9.99 -4.50
N ALA A 847 -7.04 10.49 -4.78
CA ALA A 847 -7.90 11.14 -3.80
C ALA A 847 -8.25 10.16 -2.67
N PRO A 848 -8.36 10.62 -1.40
CA PRO A 848 -8.47 9.74 -0.23
C PRO A 848 -9.88 9.17 -0.02
N SER A 849 -10.91 9.81 -0.57
CA SER A 849 -12.31 9.35 -0.45
C SER A 849 -12.67 8.37 -1.55
N LEU A 850 -13.57 7.43 -1.25
CA LEU A 850 -14.15 6.56 -2.26
C LEU A 850 -15.26 7.29 -3.05
N PRO A 851 -15.42 6.97 -4.35
CA PRO A 851 -14.59 6.05 -5.14
C PRO A 851 -13.18 6.61 -5.42
N ALA A 852 -12.18 5.72 -5.48
CA ALA A 852 -10.78 6.11 -5.69
C ALA A 852 -10.59 6.78 -7.07
N ARG A 853 -10.02 7.98 -7.08
CA ARG A 853 -9.87 8.80 -8.29
C ARG A 853 -8.44 9.30 -8.45
N ASN A 854 -7.87 9.13 -9.65
CA ASN A 854 -6.61 9.77 -10.00
C ASN A 854 -6.80 11.27 -10.27
N THR A 855 -6.28 12.10 -9.36
CA THR A 855 -6.33 13.57 -9.44
C THR A 855 -5.38 14.15 -10.50
N ALA A 856 -4.46 13.33 -11.02
CA ALA A 856 -3.44 13.70 -11.99
C ALA A 856 -3.68 13.06 -13.38
N ARG A 857 -4.93 12.69 -13.69
CA ARG A 857 -5.32 11.99 -14.94
C ARG A 857 -4.98 12.75 -16.24
N ASN A 858 -4.84 14.07 -16.17
CA ASN A 858 -4.54 14.91 -17.34
C ASN A 858 -3.03 14.94 -17.68
N VAL A 859 -2.18 14.36 -16.84
CA VAL A 859 -0.73 14.33 -17.09
C VAL A 859 -0.42 13.60 -18.39
N SER A 860 0.22 14.30 -19.32
CA SER A 860 0.65 13.80 -20.62
C SER A 860 2.07 13.25 -20.53
N ARG A 861 2.56 12.58 -21.59
CA ARG A 861 3.95 12.13 -21.65
C ARG A 861 4.91 13.32 -21.51
N SER A 862 4.60 14.41 -22.18
CA SER A 862 5.43 15.62 -22.22
C SER A 862 5.40 16.36 -20.88
N THR A 863 4.22 16.56 -20.28
CA THR A 863 4.13 17.24 -18.98
C THR A 863 4.69 16.39 -17.83
N TYR A 864 4.54 15.06 -17.88
CA TYR A 864 5.22 14.12 -16.97
C TYR A 864 6.75 14.32 -16.98
N ARG A 865 7.34 14.45 -18.17
CA ARG A 865 8.79 14.68 -18.32
C ARG A 865 9.20 15.98 -17.63
N VAL A 866 8.46 17.08 -17.88
CA VAL A 866 8.73 18.39 -17.27
C VAL A 866 8.61 18.33 -15.74
N ILE A 867 7.59 17.65 -15.20
CA ILE A 867 7.43 17.47 -13.75
C ILE A 867 8.65 16.73 -13.17
N ARG A 868 9.10 15.66 -13.82
CA ARG A 868 10.27 14.87 -13.37
C ARG A 868 11.56 15.69 -13.39
N GLU A 869 11.78 16.47 -14.44
CA GLU A 869 12.95 17.36 -14.57
C GLU A 869 12.95 18.44 -13.48
N GLU A 870 11.80 19.08 -13.23
CA GLU A 870 11.69 20.10 -12.19
C GLU A 870 11.80 19.51 -10.77
N LEU A 871 11.30 18.28 -10.52
CA LEU A 871 11.49 17.59 -9.24
C LEU A 871 12.98 17.28 -8.98
N LEU A 872 13.72 16.82 -10.00
CA LEU A 872 15.17 16.58 -9.90
C LEU A 872 15.93 17.89 -9.65
N ARG A 873 15.61 18.96 -10.40
CA ARG A 873 16.18 20.29 -10.21
C ARG A 873 15.92 20.81 -8.79
N ALA A 874 14.69 20.67 -8.30
CA ALA A 874 14.30 21.10 -6.96
C ALA A 874 15.06 20.33 -5.87
N ARG A 875 15.22 19.00 -6.02
CA ARG A 875 16.02 18.18 -5.10
C ARG A 875 17.46 18.71 -4.95
N GLU A 876 18.09 19.08 -6.06
CA GLU A 876 19.46 19.63 -6.06
C GLU A 876 19.52 21.05 -5.46
N LEU A 877 18.53 21.89 -5.74
CA LEU A 877 18.45 23.25 -5.16
C LEU A 877 18.23 23.20 -3.65
N VAL A 878 17.34 22.33 -3.17
CA VAL A 878 17.10 22.15 -1.73
C VAL A 878 18.34 21.61 -1.03
N ALA A 879 19.04 20.63 -1.61
CA ALA A 879 20.30 20.14 -1.06
C ALA A 879 21.35 21.26 -0.93
N ARG A 880 21.49 22.11 -1.97
CA ARG A 880 22.39 23.27 -1.93
C ARG A 880 21.95 24.31 -0.89
N ALA A 881 20.67 24.65 -0.84
CA ALA A 881 20.15 25.67 0.06
C ALA A 881 20.31 25.29 1.54
N ARG A 882 20.11 24.01 1.86
CA ARG A 882 20.37 23.46 3.20
C ARG A 882 21.85 23.54 3.58
N ALA A 883 22.75 23.32 2.63
CA ALA A 883 24.19 23.44 2.86
C ALA A 883 24.63 24.89 3.08
N SER A 884 24.08 25.85 2.33
CA SER A 884 24.46 27.27 2.42
C SER A 884 23.81 28.03 3.58
N ARG A 885 22.64 27.60 4.07
CA ARG A 885 21.90 28.24 5.18
C ARG A 885 21.60 29.74 4.99
N THR A 886 21.45 30.20 3.74
CA THR A 886 21.10 31.60 3.41
C THR A 886 19.71 31.70 2.80
N PRO A 887 18.92 32.76 3.08
CA PRO A 887 17.61 32.96 2.45
C PRO A 887 17.67 33.04 0.92
N SER A 888 18.74 33.67 0.38
CA SER A 888 18.95 33.80 -1.06
C SER A 888 19.09 32.46 -1.79
N SER A 889 19.67 31.45 -1.12
CA SER A 889 19.79 30.11 -1.69
C SER A 889 18.43 29.39 -1.81
N TRP A 890 17.50 29.65 -0.89
CA TRP A 890 16.11 29.19 -0.99
C TRP A 890 15.34 29.95 -2.07
N GLY A 891 15.64 31.24 -2.30
CA GLY A 891 15.04 32.04 -3.36
C GLY A 891 15.17 31.42 -4.75
N ALA A 892 16.27 30.69 -5.04
CA ALA A 892 16.47 30.00 -6.31
C ALA A 892 15.44 28.88 -6.58
N LEU A 893 14.87 28.28 -5.52
CA LEU A 893 13.79 27.30 -5.64
C LEU A 893 12.50 27.96 -6.16
N PHE A 894 12.21 29.18 -5.71
CA PHE A 894 10.98 29.91 -6.01
C PHE A 894 11.11 30.87 -7.20
N GLN A 895 12.24 30.82 -7.92
CA GLN A 895 12.46 31.68 -9.07
C GLN A 895 11.49 31.31 -10.23
N PRO A 896 10.71 32.28 -10.74
CA PRO A 896 9.85 32.07 -11.90
C PRO A 896 10.63 31.58 -13.12
N LEU A 897 9.95 30.87 -14.02
CA LEU A 897 10.48 30.59 -15.36
C LEU A 897 10.90 31.89 -16.05
N SER A 898 12.13 31.95 -16.54
CA SER A 898 12.65 33.16 -17.18
C SER A 898 12.04 33.34 -18.58
N ALA A 899 11.82 34.59 -19.02
CA ALA A 899 11.33 34.88 -20.37
C ALA A 899 12.31 34.41 -21.48
N ASN A 900 13.58 34.19 -21.14
CA ASN A 900 14.61 33.68 -22.06
C ASN A 900 14.61 32.14 -22.20
N GLU A 901 13.82 31.41 -21.40
CA GLU A 901 13.53 29.99 -21.62
C GLU A 901 12.38 29.79 -22.63
N THR A 902 12.12 30.79 -23.48
CA THR A 902 11.16 30.65 -24.58
C THR A 902 11.70 29.59 -25.55
N PRO A 903 10.94 28.52 -25.81
CA PRO A 903 11.40 27.44 -26.66
C PRO A 903 11.64 27.94 -28.10
N PRO A 904 12.56 27.30 -28.84
CA PRO A 904 12.96 27.74 -30.18
C PRO A 904 11.77 27.80 -31.16
N ALA A 905 10.74 27.02 -30.88
CA ALA A 905 9.45 27.07 -31.54
C ALA A 905 8.31 27.03 -30.50
N ALA A 906 7.23 27.77 -30.76
CA ALA A 906 6.05 27.76 -29.90
C ALA A 906 4.77 28.03 -30.68
N LEU A 907 3.64 27.62 -30.11
CA LEU A 907 2.31 28.08 -30.51
C LEU A 907 1.80 29.09 -29.49
N ARG A 908 1.44 30.30 -29.94
CA ARG A 908 0.77 31.29 -29.11
C ARG A 908 -0.73 31.24 -29.39
N LEU A 909 -1.52 30.99 -28.35
CA LEU A 909 -2.97 31.01 -28.41
C LEU A 909 -3.46 32.32 -27.78
N SER A 910 -4.13 33.14 -28.57
CA SER A 910 -4.73 34.42 -28.15
C SER A 910 -6.22 34.45 -28.51
N VAL A 911 -6.96 35.27 -27.76
CA VAL A 911 -8.40 35.45 -27.93
C VAL A 911 -8.67 36.90 -28.27
N ASP A 912 -9.42 37.10 -29.35
CA ASP A 912 -10.11 38.36 -29.60
C ASP A 912 -11.60 38.14 -29.36
N ALA A 913 -12.22 38.94 -28.49
CA ALA A 913 -13.65 38.86 -28.24
C ALA A 913 -14.23 40.23 -27.84
N PRO A 914 -15.53 40.48 -28.14
CA PRO A 914 -16.13 41.81 -28.04
C PRO A 914 -16.13 42.38 -26.63
N THR A 915 -16.39 41.55 -25.61
CA THR A 915 -16.45 41.96 -24.21
C THR A 915 -15.42 41.23 -23.35
N ALA A 916 -15.15 41.74 -22.15
CA ALA A 916 -14.27 41.08 -21.18
C ALA A 916 -14.85 39.73 -20.70
N GLU A 917 -16.18 39.64 -20.58
CA GLU A 917 -16.89 38.43 -20.20
C GLU A 917 -16.77 37.35 -21.30
N ASP A 918 -16.95 37.72 -22.57
CA ASP A 918 -16.74 36.82 -23.70
C ASP A 918 -15.30 36.30 -23.76
N ARG A 919 -14.32 37.17 -23.49
CA ARG A 919 -12.90 36.76 -23.42
C ARG A 919 -12.66 35.73 -22.31
N GLU A 920 -13.30 35.89 -21.15
CA GLU A 920 -13.19 34.93 -20.04
C GLU A 920 -13.84 33.59 -20.40
N VAL A 921 -15.02 33.61 -21.02
CA VAL A 921 -15.74 32.43 -21.50
C VAL A 921 -14.89 31.64 -22.52
N VAL A 922 -14.30 32.32 -23.50
CA VAL A 922 -13.41 31.70 -24.49
C VAL A 922 -12.11 31.20 -23.85
N SER A 923 -11.53 31.95 -22.91
CA SER A 923 -10.34 31.51 -22.17
C SER A 923 -10.62 30.23 -21.37
N GLY A 924 -11.80 30.11 -20.77
CA GLY A 924 -12.28 28.89 -20.13
C GLY A 924 -12.39 27.72 -21.10
N TRP A 925 -12.91 27.96 -22.31
CA TRP A 925 -12.94 26.95 -23.36
C TRP A 925 -11.54 26.47 -23.75
N ILE A 926 -10.58 27.38 -23.95
CA ILE A 926 -9.19 27.04 -24.29
C ILE A 926 -8.59 26.15 -23.19
N LEU A 927 -8.73 26.55 -21.92
CA LEU A 927 -8.22 25.77 -20.79
C LEU A 927 -8.88 24.38 -20.68
N GLY A 928 -10.16 24.26 -21.06
CA GLY A 928 -10.86 22.97 -21.13
C GLY A 928 -10.37 22.04 -22.24
N HIS A 929 -9.86 22.58 -23.35
CA HIS A 929 -9.54 21.81 -24.56
C HIS A 929 -8.04 21.70 -24.87
N VAL A 930 -7.19 22.53 -24.27
CA VAL A 930 -5.74 22.55 -24.52
C VAL A 930 -5.07 21.21 -24.25
N THR A 931 -5.51 20.47 -23.23
CA THR A 931 -4.95 19.14 -22.93
C THR A 931 -5.14 18.18 -24.12
N ALA A 932 -6.27 18.27 -24.84
CA ALA A 932 -6.49 17.48 -26.05
C ALA A 932 -5.56 17.90 -27.20
N LEU A 933 -5.28 19.20 -27.35
CA LEU A 933 -4.27 19.69 -28.31
C LEU A 933 -2.88 19.17 -27.96
N VAL A 934 -2.49 19.19 -26.68
CA VAL A 934 -1.21 18.63 -26.20
C VAL A 934 -1.10 17.15 -26.56
N TYR A 935 -2.16 16.35 -26.34
CA TYR A 935 -2.18 14.93 -26.72
C TYR A 935 -2.04 14.70 -28.23
N ARG A 936 -2.66 15.53 -29.06
CA ARG A 936 -2.52 15.44 -30.52
C ARG A 936 -1.08 15.78 -30.95
N LEU A 937 -0.51 16.85 -30.40
CA LEU A 937 0.85 17.29 -30.70
C LEU A 937 1.90 16.25 -30.29
N GLU A 938 1.79 15.68 -29.08
CA GLU A 938 2.73 14.66 -28.61
C GLU A 938 2.52 13.27 -29.24
N GLY A 939 1.44 13.10 -30.03
CA GLY A 939 1.22 11.93 -30.87
C GLY A 939 2.39 11.68 -31.82
N ASP A 940 3.04 12.73 -32.30
CA ASP A 940 4.37 12.61 -32.90
C ASP A 940 5.41 12.44 -31.78
N ARG A 941 6.01 11.24 -31.70
CA ARG A 941 6.93 10.90 -30.60
C ARG A 941 8.25 11.66 -30.65
N ARG A 942 8.53 12.34 -31.75
CA ARG A 942 9.71 13.21 -31.93
C ARG A 942 9.55 14.55 -31.23
N LEU A 943 8.30 14.99 -31.01
CA LEU A 943 7.99 16.26 -30.37
C LEU A 943 7.92 16.13 -28.84
N SER A 944 8.44 17.16 -28.18
CA SER A 944 8.13 17.47 -26.80
C SER A 944 7.29 18.74 -26.72
N VAL A 945 6.26 18.70 -25.88
CA VAL A 945 5.26 19.76 -25.75
C VAL A 945 5.28 20.33 -24.33
N ARG A 946 5.39 21.65 -24.18
CA ARG A 946 5.38 22.35 -22.88
C ARG A 946 4.32 23.45 -22.87
N PRO A 947 3.07 23.16 -22.44
CA PRO A 947 2.07 24.22 -22.23
C PRO A 947 2.49 25.13 -21.07
N MET A 948 2.31 26.44 -21.22
CA MET A 948 2.71 27.50 -20.29
C MET A 948 1.74 28.69 -20.38
N GLN A 949 1.54 29.41 -19.29
CA GLN A 949 0.90 30.73 -19.34
C GLN A 949 1.88 31.77 -19.87
N SER A 950 1.43 32.67 -20.75
CA SER A 950 2.28 33.74 -21.26
C SER A 950 2.54 34.80 -20.19
N ALA A 951 3.81 35.12 -19.94
CA ALA A 951 4.21 36.21 -19.05
C ALA A 951 4.04 37.60 -19.69
N GLN A 952 3.95 37.67 -21.03
CA GLN A 952 4.01 38.92 -21.81
C GLN A 952 2.63 39.43 -22.26
N ALA A 953 1.62 38.56 -22.30
CA ALA A 953 0.27 38.92 -22.73
C ALA A 953 -0.75 38.27 -21.78
N ALA A 954 -1.37 39.10 -20.92
CA ALA A 954 -2.41 38.65 -20.00
C ALA A 954 -3.53 37.93 -20.77
N GLY A 955 -3.76 36.66 -20.45
CA GLY A 955 -4.78 35.82 -21.10
C GLY A 955 -4.30 35.00 -22.30
N ALA A 956 -3.06 35.15 -22.77
CA ALA A 956 -2.52 34.30 -23.84
C ALA A 956 -1.86 33.03 -23.28
N LEU A 957 -2.05 31.91 -23.97
CA LEU A 957 -1.39 30.64 -23.66
C LEU A 957 -0.25 30.38 -24.64
N LEU A 958 0.89 29.91 -24.15
CA LEU A 958 2.03 29.51 -24.97
C LEU A 958 2.22 28.00 -24.88
N ILE A 959 2.37 27.31 -26.01
CA ILE A 959 2.72 25.90 -26.07
C ILE A 959 4.10 25.78 -26.69
N GLY A 960 5.08 25.51 -25.84
CA GLY A 960 6.46 25.27 -26.25
C GLY A 960 6.63 23.97 -27.02
N LEU A 961 7.43 24.00 -28.08
CA LEU A 961 7.67 22.85 -28.94
C LEU A 961 9.17 22.67 -29.15
N ASP A 962 9.62 21.44 -28.93
CA ASP A 962 11.02 21.07 -29.05
C ASP A 962 11.18 19.64 -29.59
N VAL A 963 12.35 19.34 -30.13
CA VAL A 963 12.73 18.00 -30.62
C VAL A 963 13.87 17.45 -29.80
N ARG A 964 13.86 16.14 -29.55
CA ARG A 964 14.89 15.52 -28.69
C ARG A 964 16.25 15.41 -29.36
N GLU A 965 16.25 15.24 -30.68
CA GLU A 965 17.46 15.03 -31.46
C GLU A 965 17.44 15.92 -32.71
N THR A 966 18.61 16.37 -33.15
CA THR A 966 18.73 17.25 -34.32
C THR A 966 18.19 16.60 -35.59
N ARG A 967 18.26 15.25 -35.69
CA ARG A 967 17.68 14.47 -36.82
C ARG A 967 16.16 14.59 -36.91
N ASP A 968 15.50 14.93 -35.81
CA ASP A 968 14.04 15.02 -35.71
C ASP A 968 13.50 16.42 -36.03
N ALA A 969 14.36 17.38 -36.40
CA ALA A 969 13.98 18.77 -36.68
C ALA A 969 12.82 18.92 -37.69
N ALA A 970 12.65 17.95 -38.60
CA ALA A 970 11.52 17.91 -39.54
C ALA A 970 10.14 17.85 -38.84
N ALA A 971 10.06 17.39 -37.58
CA ALA A 971 8.82 17.38 -36.80
C ALA A 971 8.33 18.79 -36.44
N LEU A 972 9.20 19.81 -36.46
CA LEU A 972 8.86 21.23 -36.25
C LEU A 972 8.52 21.96 -37.57
N SER A 973 8.26 21.21 -38.65
CA SER A 973 7.82 21.80 -39.91
C SER A 973 6.42 22.41 -39.77
N TRP A 974 6.27 23.66 -40.23
CA TRP A 974 5.01 24.39 -40.24
C TRP A 974 4.57 24.60 -41.70
N HIS A 975 3.80 23.64 -42.22
CA HIS A 975 3.16 23.73 -43.54
C HIS A 975 1.85 22.91 -43.56
N PRO A 976 0.92 23.14 -44.51
CA PRO A 976 -0.42 22.54 -44.50
C PRO A 976 -0.48 21.01 -44.40
N SER A 977 0.51 20.31 -44.97
CA SER A 977 0.61 18.84 -44.91
C SER A 977 1.38 18.28 -43.69
N SER A 978 1.88 19.14 -42.79
CA SER A 978 2.61 18.69 -41.60
C SER A 978 1.65 18.15 -40.52
N PRO A 979 2.02 17.10 -39.76
CA PRO A 979 1.20 16.60 -38.66
C PRO A 979 0.90 17.67 -37.60
N LEU A 980 1.87 18.56 -37.36
CA LEU A 980 1.77 19.66 -36.41
C LEU A 980 0.70 20.67 -36.83
N PHE A 981 0.69 21.09 -38.11
CA PHE A 981 -0.34 21.98 -38.65
C PHE A 981 -1.73 21.33 -38.59
N ALA A 982 -1.84 20.04 -38.97
CA ALA A 982 -3.10 19.30 -38.90
C ALA A 982 -3.67 19.23 -37.47
N ALA A 983 -2.83 19.06 -36.46
CA ALA A 983 -3.25 19.06 -35.05
C ALA A 983 -3.84 20.42 -34.62
N VAL A 984 -3.23 21.53 -35.07
CA VAL A 984 -3.69 22.90 -34.80
C VAL A 984 -5.00 23.20 -35.53
N GLU A 985 -5.11 22.85 -36.82
CA GLU A 985 -6.35 23.07 -37.57
C GLU A 985 -7.52 22.29 -36.99
N ALA A 986 -7.28 21.04 -36.56
CA ALA A 986 -8.29 20.26 -35.87
C ALA A 986 -8.72 20.89 -34.53
N PHE A 987 -7.84 21.66 -33.86
CA PHE A 987 -8.18 22.40 -32.65
C PHE A 987 -8.98 23.67 -32.96
N ARG A 988 -8.60 24.39 -34.03
CA ARG A 988 -9.38 25.53 -34.55
C ARG A 988 -10.78 25.12 -35.00
N ALA A 989 -10.91 23.99 -35.69
CA ALA A 989 -12.20 23.45 -36.07
C ALA A 989 -13.08 23.17 -34.85
N SER A 990 -12.52 22.56 -33.79
CA SER A 990 -13.25 22.33 -32.53
C SER A 990 -13.76 23.64 -31.89
N PHE A 991 -13.04 24.75 -32.05
CA PHE A 991 -13.49 26.08 -31.59
C PHE A 991 -14.60 26.65 -32.47
N GLN A 992 -14.55 26.43 -33.78
CA GLN A 992 -15.59 26.88 -34.71
C GLN A 992 -16.91 26.12 -34.52
N ASP A 993 -16.81 24.83 -34.20
CA ASP A 993 -17.97 23.94 -33.97
C ASP A 993 -18.60 24.12 -32.58
N TRP A 994 -18.02 24.97 -31.73
CA TRP A 994 -18.54 25.21 -30.38
C TRP A 994 -19.86 26.00 -30.43
N THR A 995 -20.96 25.32 -30.11
CA THR A 995 -22.33 25.83 -30.17
C THR A 995 -22.61 27.03 -29.26
N HIS A 996 -21.90 27.15 -28.14
CA HIS A 996 -22.05 28.24 -27.17
C HIS A 996 -20.99 29.33 -27.32
N ARG A 997 -20.24 29.34 -28.44
CA ARG A 997 -19.21 30.35 -28.68
C ARG A 997 -19.84 31.75 -28.72
N PRO A 998 -19.29 32.73 -27.97
CA PRO A 998 -19.75 34.12 -28.06
C PRO A 998 -19.67 34.67 -29.48
N SER A 999 -20.72 35.41 -29.89
CA SER A 999 -20.79 36.00 -31.23
C SER A 999 -19.65 37.00 -31.44
N GLY A 1000 -18.82 36.79 -32.47
CA GLY A 1000 -17.67 37.65 -32.77
C GLY A 1000 -16.37 37.25 -32.06
N ALA A 1001 -16.35 36.18 -31.25
CA ALA A 1001 -15.11 35.67 -30.66
C ALA A 1001 -14.24 34.92 -31.67
N VAL A 1002 -12.95 35.24 -31.72
CA VAL A 1002 -11.95 34.66 -32.61
C VAL A 1002 -10.78 34.08 -31.81
N LEU A 1003 -10.49 32.79 -32.06
CA LEU A 1003 -9.29 32.13 -31.56
C LEU A 1003 -8.15 32.30 -32.57
N GLN A 1004 -7.08 32.93 -32.13
CA GLN A 1004 -5.83 33.05 -32.87
C GLN A 1004 -4.81 32.04 -32.35
N VAL A 1005 -4.17 31.30 -33.25
CA VAL A 1005 -3.08 30.36 -32.97
C VAL A 1005 -1.91 30.71 -33.88
N GLU A 1006 -0.91 31.37 -33.33
CA GLU A 1006 0.27 31.86 -34.07
C GLU A 1006 1.45 30.91 -33.86
N TRP A 1007 2.16 30.60 -34.95
CA TRP A 1007 3.46 29.94 -34.87
C TRP A 1007 4.55 30.97 -34.59
N VAL A 1008 5.29 30.80 -33.50
CA VAL A 1008 6.35 31.71 -33.06
C VAL A 1008 7.69 30.98 -33.12
N ARG A 1009 8.70 31.57 -33.78
CA ARG A 1009 10.09 31.11 -33.75
C ARG A 1009 10.94 32.04 -32.89
N GLY A 1010 11.91 31.48 -32.16
CA GLY A 1010 12.69 32.17 -31.12
C GLY A 1010 13.45 33.45 -31.52
N ASN A 1011 13.49 33.83 -32.81
CA ASN A 1011 14.07 35.08 -33.30
C ASN A 1011 13.05 36.14 -33.75
N ASP A 1012 11.75 35.83 -33.81
CA ASP A 1012 10.71 36.76 -34.31
C ASP A 1012 10.10 37.65 -33.22
N SER A 1013 10.45 37.45 -31.94
CA SER A 1013 9.98 38.33 -30.86
C SER A 1013 10.57 39.75 -30.89
N ALA A 1014 11.43 40.06 -31.86
CA ALA A 1014 11.97 41.40 -32.11
C ALA A 1014 11.33 42.14 -33.31
N ARG A 1015 10.31 41.57 -33.97
CA ARG A 1015 9.60 42.22 -35.08
C ARG A 1015 8.09 42.04 -34.97
N SER A 1016 7.44 42.86 -34.14
CA SER A 1016 6.03 43.18 -34.33
C SER A 1016 5.84 44.70 -34.31
N ASP A 1017 6.10 45.32 -35.46
CA ASP A 1017 5.56 46.62 -35.85
C ASP A 1017 5.61 46.71 -37.39
N ALA A 1018 4.79 45.88 -38.05
CA ALA A 1018 4.29 46.15 -39.40
C ALA A 1018 3.16 45.17 -39.73
N PRO A 1019 1.95 45.64 -40.10
CA PRO A 1019 0.91 44.78 -40.64
C PRO A 1019 1.29 44.40 -42.08
N LEU A 1020 1.36 43.10 -42.37
CA LEU A 1020 1.40 42.61 -43.75
C LEU A 1020 -0.03 42.30 -44.20
N SER A 1021 -0.42 43.02 -45.24
CA SER A 1021 -1.68 43.00 -45.99
C SER A 1021 -2.05 41.65 -46.60
#